data_AF-A0A435UA23-F1
#
_entry.id   AF-A0A435UA23-F1
#
_cell.length_a   1.000
_cell.length_b   1.000
_cell.length_c   1.000
_cell.angle_alpha   90.00
_cell.angle_beta   90.00
_cell.angle_gamma   90.00
#
_symmetry.space_group_name_H-M   'P 1'
#
loop_
_entity.id
_entity.type
_entity.pdbx_description
1 polymer ?
#
loop_
_entity_poly.entity_id
_entity_poly.type
_entity_poly.pdbx_seq_one_letter_code
_entity_poly.pdbx_strand_id
1 'polypeptide(L)'
;IAMVHFVTDPSGSARDAEAETDRRAFIGRGRTIVDAAAFDPGARLGGHSGFTLDPVASLRRQVRVPANKKISLTFWTVVGAGRAELDEAIARLDHPESFARQAMLAWTRSQVQTRHMGLSLTDAANVQKLARYLIYPDPFLRLPAESIASGLGKQSSLWPTSISGDFPIFLVRIGDVADLEIVAQALRFQEYMRTRGMMIDFVVVNEQASSYVQDLQRAVETLCENSRLRGKELGPRQHIFAVRRDLMDETTYKTLLAVARVVLHTRNGTIFDQIERAEAAALQARDALATLPIPRELPSPLSTTHTAASQAVANVSADGSGLSQWNGFGGFDGDGRHYVVRLAGRRTTPQPWINVVSNASFGFHTSAEGAAFTWSRNSRDYQLTPWSNDPVSNRPGEGLYIYDQASGKAFSPLAAMVRDPSMTYEAWHGQGFSTFRSKRGPLSMDLTHVVDPVDSLKISRLRIQNSGSVPARLRVYAYAEWVLGGHRSRTAATIVPSRDAASGALLAQNPYGLDFGERVAFLAADGGVHSVTTDRSEFLGRHGSSELPQAVLSGAALSGRVEAGDDPCAAIARDVEIPAGGDVTLLWLLGDAESAEEASALVEEHKVKDFDQRLADNEREWRGFLDTIQVETPDKALDAMVNHWLPYQSLACRIRARSAFYQASGAFGFRDQLQDTLALLAHDPQLARDQILNAARRQFPEGDVQHWWLPRTGAGVRTLISDDVVWLAHATARYLLVTGDASILKEQLAFIDGQPLGEGEHDAFFTPEISKKTATLYDHCARALDLAIKRSSPAGLPLILGGDWNDGMNRVGEHGKGESVWLGWFLLKTLGDFAPVAKTEGDAKRAQAWAKHADVLKRALESTAWDGEWYRRGSFDDGTPLGSRNSQECKIDSIAQSWSVLSGEGDPARSTTAMEQATKLLVDDKLKIVKLFTPPFSKTEKDPGYIKSYPPGVRENGGQYTHAATWFVIALAEMGQVDEAYRCFSMLNPVNHATDEATAEHYRVEPYVVAADIYAGDDNAGNGKGGRGGWTWYTGSAGWLYRAAVEGILGIERRGKRVQFKPKLPSHWDGYSANLKMLGAELKVRVIRDNKAKAVSLEVNGAKTKASAVELKDGEVAEVVVRIPA
;
A
#
# COMPACT_ATOMS: atom_id res chain seq x y z
N ILE A 1 23.86 -15.16 9.72
CA ILE A 1 23.40 -14.50 10.96
C ILE A 1 22.09 -15.18 11.38
N ALA A 2 21.94 -15.54 12.65
CA ALA A 2 20.75 -16.13 13.23
C ALA A 2 20.45 -15.48 14.60
N MET A 3 19.22 -15.59 15.08
CA MET A 3 18.80 -15.08 16.39
C MET A 3 18.06 -16.15 17.20
N VAL A 4 18.21 -16.14 18.53
CA VAL A 4 17.39 -16.91 19.46
C VAL A 4 16.82 -16.02 20.56
N HIS A 5 15.60 -16.31 20.99
CA HIS A 5 14.95 -15.73 22.16
C HIS A 5 14.53 -16.86 23.11
N PHE A 6 14.97 -16.81 24.37
CA PHE A 6 14.64 -17.85 25.36
C PHE A 6 14.57 -17.28 26.79
N VAL A 7 14.02 -18.06 27.73
CA VAL A 7 13.86 -17.67 29.13
C VAL A 7 14.54 -18.67 30.06
N THR A 8 15.34 -18.17 30.99
CA THR A 8 15.99 -18.96 32.05
C THR A 8 15.25 -18.77 33.37
N ASP A 9 14.96 -19.88 34.07
CA ASP A 9 14.21 -19.91 35.33
C ASP A 9 15.03 -20.60 36.46
N PRO A 10 15.45 -19.85 37.50
CA PRO A 10 16.14 -20.39 38.66
C PRO A 10 15.30 -21.26 39.59
N SER A 11 13.96 -21.25 39.46
CA SER A 11 13.05 -21.71 40.52
C SER A 11 12.77 -23.21 40.55
N GLY A 12 13.35 -24.00 39.65
CA GLY A 12 13.42 -25.46 39.76
C GLY A 12 12.05 -26.15 39.87
N SER A 13 11.32 -26.28 38.77
CA SER A 13 10.43 -27.41 38.44
C SER A 13 9.76 -27.09 37.10
N ALA A 14 9.85 -28.04 36.16
CA ALA A 14 9.32 -27.91 34.81
C ALA A 14 7.83 -27.55 34.82
N ARG A 15 7.51 -26.35 34.33
CA ARG A 15 6.25 -26.07 33.65
C ARG A 15 6.60 -25.76 32.21
N ASP A 16 5.78 -26.20 31.28
CA ASP A 16 6.06 -26.06 29.85
C ASP A 16 6.26 -24.57 29.49
N ALA A 17 7.36 -24.26 28.80
CA ALA A 17 7.49 -22.97 28.12
C ALA A 17 6.70 -23.08 26.81
N GLU A 18 5.89 -22.08 26.53
CA GLU A 18 5.16 -22.00 25.27
C GLU A 18 5.79 -20.88 24.45
N ALA A 19 5.75 -21.01 23.12
CA ALA A 19 6.26 -20.01 22.21
C ALA A 19 5.26 -19.76 21.09
N GLU A 20 5.31 -18.55 20.51
CA GLU A 20 4.57 -18.21 19.30
C GLU A 20 5.48 -17.43 18.35
N THR A 21 5.39 -17.77 17.06
CA THR A 21 6.12 -17.09 15.98
C THR A 21 5.21 -16.40 14.97
N ASP A 22 3.90 -16.65 15.01
CA ASP A 22 2.90 -15.94 14.21
C ASP A 22 2.23 -14.83 15.03
N ARG A 23 2.47 -13.56 14.65
CA ARG A 23 1.89 -12.39 15.34
C ARG A 23 0.37 -12.42 15.33
N ARG A 24 -0.25 -12.98 14.28
CA ARG A 24 -1.70 -13.11 14.20
C ARG A 24 -2.23 -14.13 15.20
N ALA A 25 -1.56 -15.26 15.39
CA ALA A 25 -1.95 -16.24 16.41
C ALA A 25 -1.77 -15.67 17.82
N PHE A 26 -0.74 -14.84 18.04
CA PHE A 26 -0.51 -14.16 19.31
C PHE A 26 -1.54 -13.07 19.62
N ILE A 27 -1.75 -12.12 18.70
CA ILE A 27 -2.62 -10.96 18.91
C ILE A 27 -4.09 -11.32 18.68
N GLY A 28 -4.40 -12.11 17.67
CA GLY A 28 -5.76 -12.29 17.15
C GLY A 28 -6.17 -11.17 16.19
N ARG A 29 -6.93 -11.51 15.14
CA ARG A 29 -7.42 -10.50 14.16
C ARG A 29 -8.36 -9.51 14.86
N GLY A 30 -8.16 -8.22 14.59
CA GLY A 30 -8.98 -7.13 15.14
C GLY A 30 -8.69 -6.81 16.60
N ARG A 31 -7.56 -7.29 17.14
CA ARG A 31 -7.10 -7.02 18.50
C ARG A 31 -5.75 -6.31 18.45
N THR A 32 -5.28 -5.86 19.59
CA THR A 32 -4.00 -5.17 19.74
C THR A 32 -3.10 -5.91 20.72
N ILE A 33 -1.86 -5.44 20.90
CA ILE A 33 -0.98 -5.98 21.94
C ILE A 33 -1.49 -5.70 23.35
N VAL A 34 -2.40 -4.74 23.55
CA VAL A 34 -2.97 -4.42 24.86
C VAL A 34 -3.96 -5.49 25.30
N ASP A 35 -4.70 -6.03 24.35
CA ASP A 35 -5.77 -7.00 24.58
C ASP A 35 -5.58 -8.26 23.73
N ALA A 36 -4.35 -8.73 23.54
CA ALA A 36 -4.04 -9.86 22.66
C ALA A 36 -4.77 -11.16 23.04
N ALA A 37 -5.12 -11.99 22.05
CA ALA A 37 -5.74 -13.31 22.22
C ALA A 37 -4.92 -14.24 23.11
N ALA A 38 -3.59 -14.12 23.07
CA ALA A 38 -2.73 -14.80 24.01
C ALA A 38 -3.14 -14.53 25.48
N PHE A 39 -3.65 -13.35 25.82
CA PHE A 39 -3.99 -12.98 27.21
C PHE A 39 -5.36 -13.49 27.68
N ASP A 40 -6.13 -14.16 26.82
CA ASP A 40 -7.44 -14.70 27.20
C ASP A 40 -7.30 -15.79 28.29
N PRO A 41 -8.29 -15.90 29.21
CA PRO A 41 -8.30 -16.95 30.22
C PRO A 41 -8.19 -18.35 29.59
N GLY A 42 -7.17 -19.11 29.99
CA GLY A 42 -6.94 -20.47 29.49
C GLY A 42 -6.23 -20.57 28.15
N ALA A 43 -5.88 -19.45 27.50
CA ALA A 43 -5.15 -19.47 26.24
C ALA A 43 -3.77 -20.13 26.38
N ARG A 44 -3.34 -20.77 25.30
CA ARG A 44 -2.03 -21.40 25.12
C ARG A 44 -1.41 -20.84 23.84
N LEU A 45 -0.10 -20.63 23.83
CA LEU A 45 0.60 -20.29 22.59
C LEU A 45 0.67 -21.54 21.70
N GLY A 46 0.49 -21.35 20.39
CA GLY A 46 0.32 -22.47 19.45
C GLY A 46 1.60 -23.25 19.17
N GLY A 47 2.77 -22.72 19.54
CA GLY A 47 4.05 -23.36 19.22
C GLY A 47 4.37 -23.37 17.73
N HIS A 48 3.70 -22.52 16.92
CA HIS A 48 3.92 -22.49 15.48
C HIS A 48 5.40 -22.21 15.18
N SER A 49 5.94 -22.93 14.22
CA SER A 49 7.31 -22.77 13.72
C SER A 49 7.32 -22.94 12.20
N GLY A 50 8.35 -22.45 11.53
CA GLY A 50 8.45 -22.44 10.07
C GLY A 50 8.18 -21.06 9.48
N PHE A 51 7.68 -21.01 8.24
CA PHE A 51 7.50 -19.74 7.53
C PHE A 51 6.23 -19.00 7.99
N THR A 52 6.42 -17.92 8.74
CA THR A 52 5.37 -16.97 9.11
C THR A 52 5.32 -15.79 8.13
N LEU A 53 4.12 -15.31 7.79
CA LEU A 53 3.95 -14.11 6.94
C LEU A 53 4.06 -12.83 7.77
N ASP A 54 3.92 -12.94 9.09
CA ASP A 54 3.89 -11.84 10.04
C ASP A 54 4.53 -12.30 11.35
N PRO A 55 5.87 -12.23 11.45
CA PRO A 55 6.62 -12.83 12.54
C PRO A 55 6.46 -12.09 13.87
N VAL A 56 6.45 -12.87 14.95
CA VAL A 56 6.68 -12.40 16.33
C VAL A 56 7.70 -13.32 17.02
N ALA A 57 8.33 -12.87 18.10
CA ALA A 57 9.03 -13.74 19.04
C ALA A 57 8.33 -13.61 20.39
N SER A 58 7.46 -14.56 20.72
CA SER A 58 6.71 -14.56 21.97
C SER A 58 7.03 -15.79 22.80
N LEU A 59 7.24 -15.59 24.09
CA LEU A 59 7.50 -16.65 25.07
C LEU A 59 6.54 -16.52 26.25
N ARG A 60 5.97 -17.64 26.67
CA ARG A 60 5.15 -17.74 27.87
C ARG A 60 5.76 -18.76 28.82
N ARG A 61 5.87 -18.34 30.07
CA ARG A 61 6.26 -19.22 31.18
C ARG A 61 5.27 -19.08 32.31
N GLN A 62 4.70 -20.19 32.75
CA GLN A 62 3.89 -20.19 33.96
C GLN A 62 4.79 -20.35 35.18
N VAL A 63 4.66 -19.44 36.13
CA VAL A 63 5.46 -19.44 37.34
C VAL A 63 4.58 -19.44 38.59
N ARG A 64 5.08 -20.02 39.68
CA ARG A 64 4.42 -19.97 40.98
C ARG A 64 5.24 -19.06 41.89
N VAL A 65 4.66 -17.97 42.36
CA VAL A 65 5.27 -17.09 43.36
C VAL A 65 4.76 -17.53 44.73
N PRO A 66 5.59 -18.13 45.61
CA PRO A 66 5.16 -18.43 46.96
C PRO A 66 4.90 -17.14 47.75
N ALA A 67 4.00 -17.18 48.73
CA ALA A 67 3.68 -16.02 49.57
C ALA A 67 4.95 -15.41 50.19
N ASN A 68 5.08 -14.08 50.11
CA ASN A 68 6.24 -13.31 50.56
C ASN A 68 7.60 -13.73 49.96
N LYS A 69 7.61 -14.52 48.89
CA LYS A 69 8.84 -14.85 48.15
C LYS A 69 8.86 -14.11 46.81
N LYS A 70 10.06 -14.00 46.25
CA LYS A 70 10.28 -13.52 44.89
C LYS A 70 10.75 -14.66 44.02
N ILE A 71 10.42 -14.57 42.74
CA ILE A 71 11.02 -15.35 41.66
C ILE A 71 11.65 -14.36 40.68
N SER A 72 12.66 -14.81 39.94
CA SER A 72 13.29 -14.01 38.90
C SER A 72 13.26 -14.79 37.60
N LEU A 73 12.87 -14.14 36.51
CA LEU A 73 12.95 -14.70 35.16
C LEU A 73 13.94 -13.86 34.36
N THR A 74 14.80 -14.50 33.57
CA THR A 74 15.70 -13.81 32.66
C THR A 74 15.35 -14.16 31.23
N PHE A 75 14.95 -13.16 30.46
CA PHE A 75 14.74 -13.30 29.01
C PHE A 75 16.03 -12.91 28.28
N TRP A 76 16.48 -13.78 27.41
CA TRP A 76 17.67 -13.60 26.59
C TRP A 76 17.28 -13.43 25.13
N THR A 77 17.91 -12.46 24.47
CA THR A 77 17.92 -12.37 23.00
C THR A 77 19.36 -12.36 22.56
N VAL A 78 19.73 -13.32 21.71
CA VAL A 78 21.11 -13.51 21.25
C VAL A 78 21.12 -13.59 19.74
N VAL A 79 22.07 -12.89 19.12
CA VAL A 79 22.34 -12.94 17.68
C VAL A 79 23.74 -13.51 17.49
N GLY A 80 23.90 -14.44 16.54
CA GLY A 80 25.18 -15.07 16.20
C GLY A 80 25.32 -15.23 14.69
N ALA A 81 26.50 -15.63 14.21
CA ALA A 81 26.78 -15.86 12.80
C ALA A 81 25.94 -17.02 12.23
N GLY A 82 25.64 -18.02 13.05
CA GLY A 82 24.81 -19.18 12.69
C GLY A 82 24.31 -19.92 13.90
N ARG A 83 23.61 -21.04 13.67
CA ARG A 83 22.94 -21.81 14.72
C ARG A 83 23.90 -22.39 15.76
N ALA A 84 25.07 -22.87 15.35
CA ALA A 84 26.06 -23.43 16.27
C ALA A 84 26.49 -22.43 17.35
N GLU A 85 26.75 -21.17 16.97
CA GLU A 85 27.12 -20.11 17.92
C GLU A 85 25.97 -19.76 18.88
N LEU A 86 24.71 -19.83 18.39
CA LEU A 86 23.55 -19.64 19.25
C LEU A 86 23.41 -20.79 20.25
N ASP A 87 23.62 -22.03 19.83
CA ASP A 87 23.56 -23.20 20.72
C ASP A 87 24.63 -23.11 21.82
N GLU A 88 25.86 -22.69 21.47
CA GLU A 88 26.91 -22.38 22.45
C GLU A 88 26.52 -21.24 23.39
N ALA A 89 25.91 -20.18 22.85
CA ALA A 89 25.46 -19.06 23.65
C ALA A 89 24.33 -19.44 24.61
N ILE A 90 23.37 -20.25 24.17
CA ILE A 90 22.28 -20.80 25.01
C ILE A 90 22.89 -21.65 26.12
N ALA A 91 23.74 -22.62 25.79
CA ALA A 91 24.38 -23.48 26.78
C ALA A 91 25.17 -22.67 27.84
N ARG A 92 25.79 -21.56 27.45
CA ARG A 92 26.50 -20.65 28.35
C ARG A 92 25.57 -19.77 29.19
N LEU A 93 24.43 -19.34 28.65
CA LEU A 93 23.55 -18.33 29.24
C LEU A 93 22.36 -18.92 30.00
N ASP A 94 21.99 -20.18 29.74
CA ASP A 94 20.88 -20.88 30.38
C ASP A 94 21.24 -21.40 31.79
N HIS A 95 21.83 -20.52 32.58
CA HIS A 95 22.15 -20.76 33.98
C HIS A 95 21.70 -19.56 34.83
N PRO A 96 21.15 -19.78 36.04
CA PRO A 96 20.64 -18.70 36.90
C PRO A 96 21.64 -17.57 37.19
N GLU A 97 22.92 -17.89 37.26
CA GLU A 97 23.99 -16.94 37.57
C GLU A 97 24.47 -16.14 36.35
N SER A 98 24.15 -16.59 35.14
CA SER A 98 24.64 -15.97 33.90
C SER A 98 24.17 -14.54 33.73
N PHE A 99 22.94 -14.22 34.17
CA PHE A 99 22.45 -12.84 34.12
C PHE A 99 23.30 -11.92 34.98
N ALA A 100 23.59 -12.29 36.23
CA ALA A 100 24.39 -11.47 37.13
C ALA A 100 25.80 -11.23 36.57
N ARG A 101 26.42 -12.25 35.98
CA ARG A 101 27.72 -12.12 35.32
C ARG A 101 27.66 -11.18 34.11
N GLN A 102 26.68 -11.36 33.22
CA GLN A 102 26.55 -10.50 32.04
C GLN A 102 26.18 -9.06 32.40
N ALA A 103 25.32 -8.86 33.39
CA ALA A 103 24.97 -7.55 33.91
C ALA A 103 26.21 -6.85 34.51
N MET A 104 27.06 -7.58 35.24
CA MET A 104 28.32 -7.03 35.77
C MET A 104 29.31 -6.67 34.65
N LEU A 105 29.44 -7.50 33.61
CA LEU A 105 30.28 -7.19 32.45
C LEU A 105 29.75 -5.98 31.68
N ALA A 106 28.44 -5.90 31.44
CA ALA A 106 27.79 -4.77 30.80
C ALA A 106 27.94 -3.49 31.62
N TRP A 107 27.81 -3.58 32.94
CA TRP A 107 28.04 -2.49 33.88
C TRP A 107 29.49 -2.00 33.82
N THR A 108 30.48 -2.90 33.94
CA THR A 108 31.91 -2.57 33.83
C THR A 108 32.23 -1.94 32.48
N ARG A 109 31.71 -2.50 31.38
CA ARG A 109 31.86 -1.92 30.04
C ARG A 109 31.23 -0.53 29.95
N SER A 110 30.04 -0.34 30.51
CA SER A 110 29.39 0.97 30.54
C SER A 110 30.22 1.98 31.33
N GLN A 111 30.78 1.60 32.48
CA GLN A 111 31.66 2.47 33.28
C GLN A 111 32.95 2.83 32.52
N VAL A 112 33.56 1.85 31.84
CA VAL A 112 34.77 2.09 31.02
C VAL A 112 34.43 3.05 29.88
N GLN A 113 33.33 2.83 29.17
CA GLN A 113 32.88 3.71 28.09
C GLN A 113 32.55 5.13 28.57
N THR A 114 31.83 5.30 29.67
CA THR A 114 31.52 6.63 30.22
C THR A 114 32.78 7.35 30.70
N ARG A 115 33.74 6.64 31.31
CA ARG A 115 35.03 7.21 31.70
C ARG A 115 35.86 7.68 30.50
N HIS A 116 35.91 6.90 29.41
CA HIS A 116 36.59 7.32 28.18
C HIS A 116 35.98 8.59 27.58
N MET A 117 34.67 8.80 27.75
CA MET A 117 33.95 10.00 27.29
C MET A 117 34.00 11.16 28.29
N GLY A 118 34.61 10.98 29.47
CA GLY A 118 34.63 12.00 30.53
C GLY A 118 33.24 12.30 31.11
N LEU A 119 32.38 11.29 31.20
CA LEU A 119 31.02 11.36 31.75
C LEU A 119 30.92 10.58 33.07
N SER A 120 30.26 11.16 34.06
CA SER A 120 29.85 10.43 35.28
C SER A 120 28.63 9.54 35.01
N LEU A 121 28.31 8.65 35.95
CA LEU A 121 27.07 7.86 35.87
C LEU A 121 25.82 8.74 35.95
N THR A 122 25.88 9.81 36.74
CA THR A 122 24.82 10.82 36.82
C THR A 122 24.64 11.51 35.48
N ASP A 123 25.74 11.89 34.81
CA ASP A 123 25.67 12.47 33.45
C ASP A 123 25.03 11.50 32.47
N ALA A 124 25.38 10.22 32.50
CA ALA A 124 24.79 9.22 31.61
C ALA A 124 23.26 9.08 31.81
N ALA A 125 22.78 9.07 33.06
CA ALA A 125 21.34 9.07 33.36
C ALA A 125 20.65 10.36 32.88
N ASN A 126 21.32 11.48 33.07
CA ASN A 126 20.89 12.79 32.61
C ASN A 126 20.81 12.89 31.06
N VAL A 127 21.74 12.27 30.33
CA VAL A 127 21.66 12.17 28.87
C VAL A 127 20.46 11.36 28.43
N GLN A 128 20.12 10.26 29.12
CA GLN A 128 18.91 9.50 28.81
C GLN A 128 17.64 10.34 29.02
N LYS A 129 17.63 11.21 30.04
CA LYS A 129 16.56 12.17 30.28
C LYS A 129 16.45 13.20 29.15
N LEU A 130 17.55 13.70 28.61
CA LEU A 130 17.55 14.57 27.42
C LEU A 130 17.08 13.82 26.16
N ALA A 131 17.59 12.60 25.94
CA ALA A 131 17.28 11.76 24.79
C ALA A 131 15.77 11.51 24.63
N ARG A 132 15.04 11.36 25.74
CA ARG A 132 13.58 11.18 25.71
C ARG A 132 12.86 12.31 24.95
N TYR A 133 13.33 13.55 25.08
CA TYR A 133 12.71 14.73 24.47
C TYR A 133 13.10 14.93 23.01
N LEU A 134 14.27 14.41 22.64
CA LEU A 134 14.68 14.33 21.25
C LEU A 134 13.90 13.24 20.51
N ILE A 135 13.40 12.20 21.21
CA ILE A 135 12.54 11.16 20.62
C ILE A 135 11.06 11.60 20.63
N TYR A 136 10.58 12.05 21.79
CA TYR A 136 9.22 12.52 22.06
C TYR A 136 9.25 14.00 22.42
N PRO A 137 9.06 14.91 21.43
CA PRO A 137 9.12 16.34 21.68
C PRO A 137 8.18 16.78 22.79
N ASP A 138 8.64 17.73 23.61
CA ASP A 138 7.85 18.33 24.69
C ASP A 138 7.67 19.82 24.39
N PRO A 139 6.44 20.37 24.48
CA PRO A 139 6.18 21.78 24.19
C PRO A 139 7.04 22.76 25.01
N PHE A 140 7.40 22.43 26.25
CA PHE A 140 8.16 23.31 27.15
C PHE A 140 9.67 23.33 26.87
N LEU A 141 10.18 22.42 26.04
CA LEU A 141 11.57 22.42 25.56
C LEU A 141 11.71 22.91 24.11
N ARG A 142 10.59 23.26 23.48
CA ARG A 142 10.55 23.89 22.16
C ARG A 142 10.28 25.39 22.30
N LEU A 143 10.24 26.08 21.16
CA LEU A 143 9.69 27.42 21.12
C LEU A 143 8.18 27.43 21.44
N PRO A 144 7.64 28.55 21.95
CA PRO A 144 6.19 28.73 22.09
C PRO A 144 5.43 28.53 20.76
N ALA A 145 4.19 28.04 20.85
CA ALA A 145 3.37 27.67 19.70
C ALA A 145 3.28 28.76 18.62
N GLU A 146 3.03 30.02 18.99
CA GLU A 146 2.97 31.16 18.05
C GLU A 146 4.29 31.39 17.30
N SER A 147 5.42 31.15 17.97
CA SER A 147 6.76 31.29 17.36
C SER A 147 7.07 30.14 16.42
N ILE A 148 6.60 28.92 16.71
CA ILE A 148 6.68 27.80 15.77
C ILE A 148 5.81 28.10 14.55
N ALA A 149 4.54 28.46 14.75
CA ALA A 149 3.59 28.70 13.67
C ALA A 149 4.05 29.80 12.71
N SER A 150 4.60 30.90 13.23
CA SER A 150 5.09 32.02 12.42
C SER A 150 6.53 31.86 11.91
N GLY A 151 7.31 30.95 12.50
CA GLY A 151 8.74 30.79 12.25
C GLY A 151 9.13 29.59 11.39
N LEU A 152 8.25 28.59 11.25
CA LEU A 152 8.55 27.36 10.51
C LEU A 152 8.49 27.58 9.00
N GLY A 153 9.65 27.53 8.34
CA GLY A 153 9.77 27.53 6.88
C GLY A 153 10.05 26.14 6.29
N LYS A 154 10.40 26.10 5.00
CA LYS A 154 10.74 24.86 4.27
C LYS A 154 12.02 24.23 4.83
N GLN A 155 12.11 22.90 4.80
CA GLN A 155 13.32 22.18 5.21
C GLN A 155 14.59 22.70 4.51
N SER A 156 14.47 23.03 3.21
CA SER A 156 15.58 23.54 2.40
C SER A 156 16.15 24.87 2.88
N SER A 157 15.43 25.63 3.72
CA SER A 157 15.94 26.85 4.35
C SER A 157 17.11 26.57 5.29
N LEU A 158 17.34 25.33 5.73
CA LEU A 158 18.47 24.96 6.59
C LEU A 158 19.76 24.64 5.79
N TRP A 159 19.66 24.40 4.49
CA TRP A 159 20.80 23.95 3.68
C TRP A 159 21.93 24.97 3.54
N PRO A 160 21.71 26.30 3.51
CA PRO A 160 22.80 27.28 3.52
C PRO A 160 23.73 27.15 4.74
N THR A 161 23.26 26.56 5.84
CA THR A 161 24.06 26.29 7.05
C THR A 161 24.61 24.86 7.09
N SER A 162 24.53 24.12 5.98
CA SER A 162 24.92 22.70 5.85
C SER A 162 24.12 21.73 6.74
N ILE A 163 22.97 22.17 7.28
CA ILE A 163 22.09 21.33 8.11
C ILE A 163 21.04 20.71 7.19
N SER A 164 20.96 19.37 7.16
CA SER A 164 20.01 18.67 6.28
C SER A 164 18.54 18.87 6.69
N GLY A 165 18.27 18.89 8.00
CA GLY A 165 16.94 18.88 8.57
C GLY A 165 16.30 17.49 8.74
N ASP A 166 16.99 16.42 8.37
CA ASP A 166 16.43 15.06 8.41
C ASP A 166 16.42 14.44 9.81
N PHE A 167 17.25 14.94 10.72
CA PHE A 167 17.44 14.39 12.06
C PHE A 167 16.85 15.29 13.15
N PRO A 168 16.46 14.73 14.31
CA PRO A 168 16.10 15.53 15.48
C PRO A 168 17.20 16.55 15.82
N ILE A 169 16.83 17.82 15.95
CA ILE A 169 17.78 18.90 16.27
C ILE A 169 17.77 19.18 17.78
N PHE A 170 18.96 19.12 18.39
CA PHE A 170 19.25 19.66 19.71
C PHE A 170 20.00 20.99 19.53
N LEU A 171 19.36 22.10 19.90
CA LEU A 171 19.87 23.44 19.66
C LEU A 171 20.27 24.15 20.96
N VAL A 172 21.48 24.71 21.00
CA VAL A 172 21.99 25.53 22.10
C VAL A 172 22.38 26.90 21.57
N ARG A 173 21.81 27.95 22.17
CA ARG A 173 22.11 29.35 21.88
C ARG A 173 23.08 29.90 22.90
N ILE A 174 24.19 30.48 22.43
CA ILE A 174 25.26 31.04 23.27
C ILE A 174 25.56 32.48 22.86
N GLY A 175 25.76 33.35 23.86
CA GLY A 175 26.10 34.76 23.64
C GLY A 175 27.34 35.24 24.42
N ASP A 176 27.90 34.39 25.28
CA ASP A 176 29.04 34.73 26.16
C ASP A 176 30.04 33.57 26.23
N VAL A 177 31.33 33.90 26.29
CA VAL A 177 32.45 32.95 26.44
C VAL A 177 32.42 32.27 27.81
N ALA A 178 31.85 32.92 28.84
CA ALA A 178 31.71 32.34 30.17
C ALA A 178 30.87 31.04 30.19
N ASP A 179 30.01 30.86 29.19
CA ASP A 179 29.07 29.74 29.10
C ASP A 179 29.60 28.54 28.27
N LEU A 180 30.86 28.57 27.81
CA LEU A 180 31.41 27.53 26.93
C LEU A 180 31.37 26.10 27.51
N GLU A 181 31.43 25.96 28.85
CA GLU A 181 31.35 24.64 29.49
C GLU A 181 29.99 23.96 29.25
N ILE A 182 28.91 24.74 29.09
CA ILE A 182 27.57 24.20 28.76
C ILE A 182 27.58 23.58 27.36
N VAL A 183 28.25 24.23 26.39
CA VAL A 183 28.43 23.70 25.04
C VAL A 183 29.32 22.46 25.04
N ALA A 184 30.42 22.48 25.80
CA ALA A 184 31.30 21.33 25.95
C ALA A 184 30.59 20.12 26.59
N GLN A 185 29.69 20.36 27.55
CA GLN A 185 28.82 19.33 28.12
C GLN A 185 27.85 18.76 27.09
N ALA A 186 27.16 19.62 26.33
CA ALA A 186 26.23 19.19 25.28
C ALA A 186 26.91 18.33 24.18
N LEU A 187 28.14 18.67 23.80
CA LEU A 187 28.94 17.88 22.85
C LEU A 187 29.23 16.46 23.38
N ARG A 188 29.59 16.31 24.66
CA ARG A 188 29.77 14.99 25.28
C ARG A 188 28.47 14.19 25.30
N PHE A 189 27.33 14.85 25.48
CA PHE A 189 26.02 14.19 25.47
C PHE A 189 25.64 13.71 24.07
N GLN A 190 25.90 14.52 23.04
CA GLN A 190 25.73 14.14 21.64
C GLN A 190 26.60 12.93 21.30
N GLU A 191 27.87 12.94 21.71
CA GLU A 191 28.79 11.82 21.50
C GLU A 191 28.28 10.54 22.18
N TYR A 192 27.85 10.63 23.44
CA TYR A 192 27.26 9.51 24.16
C TYR A 192 26.04 8.92 23.42
N MET A 193 25.08 9.77 23.02
CA MET A 193 23.89 9.32 22.26
C MET A 193 24.28 8.64 20.93
N ARG A 194 25.21 9.23 20.19
CA ARG A 194 25.71 8.68 18.91
C ARG A 194 26.35 7.31 19.10
N THR A 195 27.15 7.12 20.15
CA THR A 195 27.77 5.81 20.45
C THR A 195 26.76 4.71 20.82
N ARG A 196 25.53 5.11 21.18
CA ARG A 196 24.40 4.23 21.45
C ARG A 196 23.45 4.07 20.25
N GLY A 197 23.82 4.61 19.09
CA GLY A 197 23.04 4.50 17.85
C GLY A 197 21.94 5.54 17.68
N MET A 198 21.85 6.53 18.58
CA MET A 198 20.90 7.63 18.46
C MET A 198 21.52 8.80 17.69
N MET A 199 21.08 8.99 16.45
CA MET A 199 21.56 10.06 15.56
C MET A 199 20.71 11.32 15.73
N ILE A 200 21.35 12.41 16.14
CA ILE A 200 20.74 13.73 16.31
C ILE A 200 21.70 14.80 15.81
N ASP A 201 21.16 15.87 15.23
CA ASP A 201 21.92 17.05 14.82
C ASP A 201 22.06 17.99 16.01
N PHE A 202 23.29 18.17 16.50
CA PHE A 202 23.58 19.15 17.54
C PHE A 202 24.02 20.48 16.92
N VAL A 203 23.31 21.55 17.24
CA VAL A 203 23.52 22.86 16.62
C VAL A 203 23.81 23.89 17.71
N VAL A 204 24.96 24.55 17.60
CA VAL A 204 25.34 25.68 18.45
C VAL A 204 25.17 26.96 17.66
N VAL A 205 24.28 27.85 18.11
CA VAL A 205 24.06 29.15 17.49
C VAL A 205 24.76 30.22 18.32
N ASN A 206 25.76 30.88 17.73
CA ASN A 206 26.41 32.05 18.31
C ASN A 206 25.57 33.30 18.03
N GLU A 207 25.06 33.93 19.10
CA GLU A 207 24.21 35.12 19.07
C GLU A 207 24.91 36.38 19.60
N GLN A 208 26.23 36.33 19.82
CA GLN A 208 27.00 37.47 20.29
C GLN A 208 27.00 38.61 19.24
N ALA A 209 26.97 39.85 19.73
CA ALA A 209 27.02 41.03 18.87
C ALA A 209 28.30 41.11 18.03
N SER A 210 28.21 41.72 16.84
CA SER A 210 29.20 41.68 15.76
C SER A 210 30.61 42.15 16.14
N SER A 211 30.76 42.99 17.18
CA SER A 211 32.06 43.52 17.62
C SER A 211 32.95 42.51 18.34
N TYR A 212 32.40 41.41 18.88
CA TYR A 212 33.15 40.39 19.64
C TYR A 212 32.88 38.94 19.16
N VAL A 213 32.03 38.77 18.15
CA VAL A 213 31.54 37.47 17.66
C VAL A 213 32.66 36.50 17.22
N GLN A 214 33.80 37.01 16.75
CA GLN A 214 34.88 36.18 16.20
C GLN A 214 35.59 35.32 17.25
N ASP A 215 35.79 35.84 18.46
CA ASP A 215 36.54 35.12 19.50
C ASP A 215 35.70 33.96 20.08
N LEU A 216 34.42 34.23 20.38
CA LEU A 216 33.49 33.19 20.80
C LEU A 216 33.28 32.15 19.69
N GLN A 217 33.16 32.59 18.43
CA GLN A 217 33.01 31.68 17.31
C GLN A 217 34.19 30.72 17.19
N ARG A 218 35.43 31.23 17.24
CA ARG A 218 36.64 30.39 17.19
C ARG A 218 36.67 29.38 18.33
N ALA A 219 36.27 29.78 19.54
CA ALA A 219 36.21 28.88 20.69
C ALA A 219 35.16 27.76 20.49
N VAL A 220 33.96 28.10 20.02
CA VAL A 220 32.90 27.13 19.70
C VAL A 220 33.32 26.18 18.58
N GLU A 221 33.90 26.71 17.50
CA GLU A 221 34.42 25.92 16.38
C GLU A 221 35.49 24.94 16.86
N THR A 222 36.44 25.39 17.68
CA THR A 222 37.48 24.54 18.25
C THR A 222 36.90 23.38 19.06
N LEU A 223 35.89 23.65 19.91
CA LEU A 223 35.20 22.60 20.67
C LEU A 223 34.49 21.60 19.75
N CYS A 224 33.78 22.10 18.73
CA CYS A 224 33.05 21.28 17.78
C CYS A 224 33.99 20.42 16.92
N GLU A 225 35.09 20.99 16.42
CA GLU A 225 36.11 20.27 15.64
C GLU A 225 36.76 19.15 16.46
N ASN A 226 37.14 19.44 17.71
CA ASN A 226 37.70 18.45 18.62
C ASN A 226 36.71 17.30 18.90
N SER A 227 35.41 17.59 18.99
CA SER A 227 34.38 16.54 19.11
C SER A 227 34.21 15.75 17.81
N ARG A 228 34.18 16.41 16.65
CA ARG A 228 34.12 15.74 15.33
C ARG A 228 35.31 14.81 15.08
N LEU A 229 36.53 15.23 15.48
CA LEU A 229 37.74 14.41 15.36
C LEU A 229 37.68 13.15 16.22
N ARG A 230 37.20 13.27 17.47
CA ARG A 230 37.01 12.13 18.38
C ARG A 230 35.98 11.12 17.85
N GLY A 231 34.92 11.62 17.20
CA GLY A 231 33.84 10.79 16.66
C GLY A 231 34.06 10.20 15.26
N LYS A 232 35.24 10.35 14.64
CA LYS A 232 35.50 9.87 13.26
C LYS A 232 35.25 8.38 13.06
N GLU A 233 35.53 7.56 14.08
CA GLU A 233 35.31 6.11 14.05
C GLU A 233 33.81 5.74 13.97
N LEU A 234 32.91 6.68 14.27
CA LEU A 234 31.45 6.49 14.26
C LEU A 234 30.82 6.88 12.91
N GLY A 235 31.60 7.04 11.84
CA GLY A 235 31.13 7.24 10.48
C GLY A 235 31.33 8.65 9.90
N PRO A 236 31.17 8.80 8.57
CA PRO A 236 31.65 9.95 7.80
C PRO A 236 30.79 11.23 7.94
N ARG A 237 29.51 11.14 8.32
CA ARG A 237 28.61 12.30 8.45
C ARG A 237 28.86 13.06 9.76
N GLN A 238 28.91 14.39 9.66
CA GLN A 238 29.09 15.30 10.79
C GLN A 238 27.72 15.79 11.28
N HIS A 239 27.34 15.41 12.51
CA HIS A 239 26.07 15.77 13.15
C HIS A 239 26.24 16.86 14.22
N ILE A 240 27.24 17.72 14.01
CA ILE A 240 27.62 18.80 14.91
C ILE A 240 27.84 20.03 14.06
N PHE A 241 27.07 21.08 14.31
CA PHE A 241 27.05 22.30 13.52
C PHE A 241 27.29 23.51 14.44
N ALA A 242 28.29 24.33 14.10
CA ALA A 242 28.55 25.60 14.75
C ALA A 242 28.20 26.70 13.76
N VAL A 243 27.21 27.51 14.08
CA VAL A 243 26.61 28.45 13.14
C VAL A 243 26.45 29.83 13.79
N ARG A 244 26.47 30.87 12.97
CA ARG A 244 26.42 32.26 13.42
C ARG A 244 25.10 32.91 13.10
N ARG A 245 24.49 33.57 14.08
CA ARG A 245 23.22 34.28 13.88
C ARG A 245 23.32 35.39 12.84
N ASP A 246 24.42 36.14 12.82
CA ASP A 246 24.60 37.30 11.94
C ASP A 246 24.83 36.93 10.47
N LEU A 247 25.12 35.66 10.17
CA LEU A 247 25.26 35.14 8.81
C LEU A 247 23.99 34.43 8.30
N MET A 248 22.99 34.25 9.15
CA MET A 248 21.70 33.67 8.76
C MET A 248 20.70 34.77 8.41
N ASP A 249 19.96 34.55 7.33
CA ASP A 249 18.72 35.30 7.11
C ASP A 249 17.68 34.94 8.20
N GLU A 250 16.64 35.78 8.30
CA GLU A 250 15.62 35.64 9.33
C GLU A 250 14.84 34.32 9.21
N THR A 251 14.55 33.90 7.99
CA THR A 251 13.79 32.69 7.68
C THR A 251 14.53 31.44 8.13
N THR A 252 15.83 31.35 7.82
CA THR A 252 16.72 30.25 8.19
C THR A 252 16.81 30.13 9.72
N TYR A 253 17.05 31.25 10.40
CA TYR A 253 17.17 31.28 11.85
C TYR A 253 15.85 30.88 12.54
N LYS A 254 14.73 31.46 12.12
CA LYS A 254 13.41 31.09 12.68
C LYS A 254 13.05 29.64 12.42
N THR A 255 13.31 29.13 11.21
CA THR A 255 13.04 27.73 10.86
C THR A 255 13.85 26.79 11.72
N LEU A 256 15.15 27.07 11.89
CA LEU A 256 16.05 26.28 12.72
C LEU A 256 15.56 26.18 14.17
N LEU A 257 15.11 27.29 14.75
CA LEU A 257 14.55 27.29 16.10
C LEU A 257 13.20 26.56 16.16
N ALA A 258 12.33 26.75 15.17
CA ALA A 258 10.98 26.18 15.15
C ALA A 258 10.98 24.65 15.00
N VAL A 259 11.90 24.09 14.20
CA VAL A 259 12.00 22.64 13.98
C VAL A 259 12.74 21.90 15.09
N ALA A 260 13.57 22.60 15.86
CA ALA A 260 14.34 22.00 16.94
C ALA A 260 13.43 21.40 18.02
N ARG A 261 13.74 20.17 18.44
CA ARG A 261 12.96 19.45 19.47
C ARG A 261 13.35 19.87 20.87
N VAL A 262 14.58 20.36 21.04
CA VAL A 262 15.10 20.93 22.28
C VAL A 262 15.84 22.22 21.93
N VAL A 263 15.40 23.34 22.48
CA VAL A 263 15.97 24.67 22.29
C VAL A 263 16.37 25.23 23.65
N LEU A 264 17.67 25.36 23.88
CA LEU A 264 18.22 25.90 25.12
C LEU A 264 18.97 27.20 24.86
N HIS A 265 19.02 28.05 25.87
CA HIS A 265 19.87 29.24 25.86
C HIS A 265 20.75 29.22 27.11
N THR A 266 22.06 29.42 26.94
CA THR A 266 23.03 29.34 28.05
C THR A 266 22.76 30.32 29.19
N ARG A 267 22.24 31.52 28.88
CA ARG A 267 21.85 32.53 29.88
C ARG A 267 20.77 32.05 30.86
N ASN A 268 20.03 31.01 30.51
CA ASN A 268 18.95 30.46 31.33
C ASN A 268 19.47 29.40 32.32
N GLY A 269 20.78 29.23 32.52
CA GLY A 269 21.36 28.23 33.42
C GLY A 269 21.80 26.96 32.68
N THR A 270 22.14 25.92 33.44
CA THR A 270 22.65 24.67 32.86
C THR A 270 21.58 23.94 32.04
N ILE A 271 22.00 22.92 31.29
CA ILE A 271 21.08 22.09 30.48
C ILE A 271 19.97 21.50 31.36
N PHE A 272 20.30 21.01 32.55
CA PHE A 272 19.34 20.33 33.41
C PHE A 272 18.48 21.29 34.23
N ASP A 273 18.96 22.47 34.59
CA ASP A 273 18.12 23.52 35.20
C ASP A 273 16.97 23.93 34.28
N GLN A 274 17.22 23.91 32.96
CA GLN A 274 16.20 24.18 31.94
C GLN A 274 15.23 23.00 31.79
N ILE A 275 15.73 21.77 31.76
CA ILE A 275 14.90 20.55 31.69
C ILE A 275 14.00 20.40 32.92
N GLU A 276 14.51 20.62 34.13
CA GLU A 276 13.73 20.48 35.36
C GLU A 276 12.62 21.52 35.46
N ARG A 277 12.87 22.75 35.00
CA ARG A 277 11.81 23.77 34.89
C ARG A 277 10.75 23.39 33.86
N ALA A 278 11.15 22.83 32.72
CA ALA A 278 10.20 22.34 31.72
C ALA A 278 9.34 21.20 32.28
N GLU A 279 9.92 20.25 33.02
CA GLU A 279 9.15 19.18 33.69
C GLU A 279 8.17 19.73 34.74
N ALA A 280 8.61 20.69 35.55
CA ALA A 280 7.76 21.31 36.55
C ALA A 280 6.58 22.05 35.90
N ALA A 281 6.82 22.77 34.80
CA ALA A 281 5.78 23.44 34.03
C ALA A 281 4.80 22.45 33.38
N ALA A 282 5.31 21.37 32.77
CA ALA A 282 4.49 20.31 32.20
C ALA A 282 3.60 19.62 33.26
N LEU A 283 4.14 19.41 34.46
CA LEU A 283 3.39 18.86 35.59
C LEU A 283 2.25 19.80 36.01
N GLN A 284 2.53 21.09 36.14
CA GLN A 284 1.53 22.11 36.50
C GLN A 284 0.42 22.22 35.43
N ALA A 285 0.79 22.24 34.15
CA ALA A 285 -0.17 22.29 33.05
C ALA A 285 -1.10 21.06 33.03
N ARG A 286 -0.54 19.88 33.31
CA ARG A 286 -1.32 18.64 33.45
C ARG A 286 -2.29 18.69 34.63
N ASP A 287 -1.82 19.16 35.79
CA ASP A 287 -2.66 19.22 36.99
C ASP A 287 -3.80 20.25 36.81
N ALA A 288 -3.57 21.34 36.07
CA ALA A 288 -4.61 22.30 35.68
C ALA A 288 -5.70 21.64 34.79
N LEU A 289 -5.32 20.85 33.79
CA LEU A 289 -6.25 20.09 32.94
C LEU A 289 -7.07 19.05 33.73
N ALA A 290 -6.49 18.46 34.78
CA ALA A 290 -7.17 17.50 35.66
C ALA A 290 -8.24 18.12 36.58
N THR A 291 -8.28 19.46 36.74
CA THR A 291 -9.29 20.15 37.57
C THR A 291 -10.61 20.47 36.87
N LEU A 292 -10.72 20.18 35.57
CA LEU A 292 -12.02 20.15 34.88
C LEU A 292 -12.87 18.99 35.44
N PRO A 293 -14.20 19.13 35.58
CA PRO A 293 -15.03 18.10 36.19
C PRO A 293 -15.03 16.82 35.34
N ILE A 294 -14.16 15.88 35.68
CA ILE A 294 -14.20 14.50 35.21
C ILE A 294 -15.29 13.79 36.03
N PRO A 295 -16.32 13.19 35.41
CA PRO A 295 -17.28 12.37 36.14
C PRO A 295 -16.54 11.28 36.94
N ARG A 296 -16.95 11.11 38.21
CA ARG A 296 -16.38 10.17 39.18
C ARG A 296 -16.29 8.75 38.62
N GLU A 297 -15.13 8.13 38.88
CA GLU A 297 -14.75 6.75 38.55
C GLU A 297 -14.70 6.42 37.05
N LEU A 298 -13.71 6.99 36.36
CA LEU A 298 -13.16 6.31 35.19
C LEU A 298 -12.58 4.96 35.64
N PRO A 299 -12.91 3.84 35.00
CA PRO A 299 -12.19 2.60 35.21
C PRO A 299 -10.72 2.85 34.93
N SER A 300 -9.85 2.67 35.93
CA SER A 300 -8.41 2.70 35.66
C SER A 300 -8.13 1.64 34.59
N PRO A 301 -7.33 1.92 33.54
CA PRO A 301 -7.02 0.94 32.50
C PRO A 301 -6.32 -0.32 33.08
N LEU A 302 -5.75 -0.21 34.29
CA LEU A 302 -5.18 -1.32 35.06
C LEU A 302 -6.15 -1.96 36.07
N SER A 303 -7.32 -1.33 36.33
CA SER A 303 -8.30 -1.75 37.34
C SER A 303 -9.68 -2.08 36.78
N THR A 304 -9.90 -1.99 35.46
CA THR A 304 -10.74 -3.00 34.82
C THR A 304 -10.01 -4.32 34.99
N THR A 305 -10.28 -4.96 36.12
CA THR A 305 -10.39 -6.41 36.13
C THR A 305 -11.14 -6.77 34.84
N HIS A 306 -10.39 -7.29 33.85
CA HIS A 306 -10.91 -7.85 32.60
C HIS A 306 -11.70 -9.14 32.92
N THR A 307 -12.55 -9.10 33.95
CA THR A 307 -13.31 -10.22 34.50
C THR A 307 -14.81 -10.08 34.26
N ALA A 308 -15.25 -9.13 33.41
CA ALA A 308 -16.68 -8.97 33.10
C ALA A 308 -17.03 -8.85 31.60
N ALA A 309 -16.08 -9.02 30.67
CA ALA A 309 -16.40 -9.07 29.23
C ALA A 309 -15.67 -10.17 28.46
N SER A 310 -15.09 -11.15 29.15
CA SER A 310 -14.67 -12.43 28.56
C SER A 310 -15.75 -13.52 28.71
N GLN A 311 -17.01 -13.15 28.99
CA GLN A 311 -18.08 -14.03 28.53
C GLN A 311 -17.87 -14.14 27.03
N ALA A 312 -17.70 -15.37 26.55
CA ALA A 312 -17.76 -15.68 25.14
C ALA A 312 -19.09 -15.13 24.62
N VAL A 313 -19.11 -13.85 24.22
CA VAL A 313 -20.16 -13.33 23.36
C VAL A 313 -19.95 -14.17 22.13
N ALA A 314 -20.82 -15.18 21.97
CA ALA A 314 -20.73 -16.12 20.89
C ALA A 314 -20.48 -15.32 19.60
N ASN A 315 -19.59 -15.81 18.74
CA ASN A 315 -19.49 -15.30 17.38
C ASN A 315 -20.85 -15.57 16.72
N VAL A 316 -21.77 -14.62 16.87
CA VAL A 316 -23.10 -14.71 16.28
C VAL A 316 -22.88 -14.61 14.77
N SER A 317 -23.28 -15.65 14.06
CA SER A 317 -23.24 -15.64 12.60
C SER A 317 -24.17 -14.52 12.13
N ALA A 318 -23.69 -13.72 11.17
CA ALA A 318 -24.50 -12.68 10.59
C ALA A 318 -25.53 -13.29 9.63
N ASP A 319 -26.71 -12.69 9.53
CA ASP A 319 -27.73 -13.12 8.57
C ASP A 319 -27.28 -12.78 7.14
N GLY A 320 -27.31 -13.75 6.23
CA GLY A 320 -26.98 -13.59 4.81
C GLY A 320 -28.20 -13.32 3.92
N SER A 321 -29.40 -13.18 4.49
CA SER A 321 -30.63 -13.02 3.73
C SER A 321 -30.58 -11.85 2.74
N GLY A 322 -31.08 -12.09 1.53
CA GLY A 322 -31.09 -11.11 0.43
C GLY A 322 -29.79 -10.98 -0.35
N LEU A 323 -28.70 -11.66 0.04
CA LEU A 323 -27.41 -11.60 -0.65
C LEU A 323 -27.13 -12.89 -1.43
N SER A 324 -26.61 -12.77 -2.64
CA SER A 324 -26.10 -13.90 -3.43
C SER A 324 -24.62 -14.16 -3.11
N GLN A 325 -24.18 -15.41 -3.30
CA GLN A 325 -22.82 -15.85 -2.96
C GLN A 325 -22.41 -15.49 -1.51
N TRP A 326 -23.35 -15.62 -0.58
CA TRP A 326 -23.10 -15.40 0.85
C TRP A 326 -22.06 -16.38 1.38
N ASN A 327 -20.99 -15.85 1.96
CA ASN A 327 -19.85 -16.64 2.43
C ASN A 327 -19.66 -16.62 3.96
N GLY A 328 -20.70 -16.32 4.73
CA GLY A 328 -20.63 -16.20 6.19
C GLY A 328 -20.13 -14.86 6.74
N PHE A 329 -19.55 -14.01 5.88
CA PHE A 329 -19.18 -12.63 6.19
C PHE A 329 -19.84 -11.62 5.25
N GLY A 330 -19.92 -11.92 3.95
CA GLY A 330 -20.48 -11.03 2.95
C GLY A 330 -21.01 -11.74 1.71
N GLY A 331 -21.69 -10.98 0.86
CA GLY A 331 -22.26 -11.43 -0.41
C GLY A 331 -22.65 -10.26 -1.30
N PHE A 332 -23.03 -10.55 -2.54
CA PHE A 332 -23.47 -9.53 -3.49
C PHE A 332 -24.95 -9.19 -3.30
N ASP A 333 -25.28 -7.92 -3.41
CA ASP A 333 -26.66 -7.43 -3.46
C ASP A 333 -27.13 -7.25 -4.92
N GLY A 334 -28.39 -7.60 -5.19
CA GLY A 334 -29.04 -7.34 -6.48
C GLY A 334 -28.29 -7.90 -7.70
N ASP A 335 -27.84 -7.00 -8.58
CA ASP A 335 -27.14 -7.30 -9.84
C ASP A 335 -25.64 -7.60 -9.67
N GLY A 336 -25.11 -7.56 -8.43
CA GLY A 336 -23.69 -7.75 -8.16
C GLY A 336 -22.89 -6.46 -7.97
N ARG A 337 -23.52 -5.29 -8.07
CA ARG A 337 -22.84 -4.00 -8.02
C ARG A 337 -22.33 -3.63 -6.63
N HIS A 338 -23.04 -4.05 -5.58
CA HIS A 338 -22.62 -3.85 -4.20
C HIS A 338 -22.17 -5.16 -3.57
N TYR A 339 -21.05 -5.11 -2.86
CA TYR A 339 -20.64 -6.20 -1.99
C TYR A 339 -20.92 -5.78 -0.55
N VAL A 340 -21.72 -6.58 0.14
CA VAL A 340 -22.21 -6.28 1.49
C VAL A 340 -21.56 -7.23 2.47
N VAL A 341 -20.86 -6.68 3.46
CA VAL A 341 -20.29 -7.41 4.59
C VAL A 341 -21.13 -7.15 5.83
N ARG A 342 -21.50 -8.19 6.57
CA ARG A 342 -22.27 -8.09 7.81
C ARG A 342 -21.48 -8.65 8.99
N LEU A 343 -21.29 -7.83 10.03
CA LEU A 343 -20.56 -8.16 11.25
C LEU A 343 -21.44 -7.94 12.49
N ALA A 344 -21.30 -8.81 13.48
CA ALA A 344 -21.97 -8.71 14.77
C ALA A 344 -21.00 -9.07 15.91
N GLY A 345 -21.32 -8.67 17.14
CA GLY A 345 -20.48 -8.97 18.30
C GLY A 345 -19.07 -8.39 18.13
N ARG A 346 -18.05 -9.23 18.23
CA ARG A 346 -16.64 -8.88 17.97
C ARG A 346 -16.08 -9.53 16.68
N ARG A 347 -16.94 -10.08 15.82
CA ARG A 347 -16.48 -10.66 14.55
C ARG A 347 -15.87 -9.58 13.65
N THR A 348 -14.81 -9.98 12.96
CA THR A 348 -14.10 -9.24 11.92
C THR A 348 -13.99 -10.12 10.68
N THR A 349 -13.79 -9.51 9.53
CA THR A 349 -13.37 -10.21 8.31
C THR A 349 -12.01 -10.92 8.49
N PRO A 350 -11.75 -12.02 7.77
CA PRO A 350 -10.49 -12.75 7.90
C PRO A 350 -9.24 -11.91 7.58
N GLN A 351 -9.32 -10.96 6.66
CA GLN A 351 -8.36 -9.86 6.46
C GLN A 351 -9.15 -8.58 6.27
N PRO A 352 -8.56 -7.37 6.45
CA PRO A 352 -9.26 -6.13 6.14
C PRO A 352 -9.76 -6.14 4.70
N TRP A 353 -11.07 -6.36 4.52
CA TRP A 353 -11.69 -6.34 3.20
C TRP A 353 -12.01 -4.90 2.85
N ILE A 354 -11.29 -4.31 1.89
CA ILE A 354 -11.37 -2.87 1.61
C ILE A 354 -12.19 -2.55 0.36
N ASN A 355 -12.55 -1.28 0.23
CA ASN A 355 -12.86 -0.61 -1.03
C ASN A 355 -11.91 0.57 -1.24
N VAL A 356 -11.50 0.80 -2.49
CA VAL A 356 -10.65 1.93 -2.91
C VAL A 356 -11.51 2.93 -3.68
N VAL A 357 -11.64 4.15 -3.18
CA VAL A 357 -12.45 5.22 -3.77
C VAL A 357 -11.54 6.40 -4.11
N SER A 358 -11.49 6.80 -5.38
CA SER A 358 -10.60 7.87 -5.82
C SER A 358 -11.11 8.62 -7.04
N ASN A 359 -10.73 9.89 -7.12
CA ASN A 359 -10.68 10.66 -8.37
C ASN A 359 -9.21 10.72 -8.86
N ALA A 360 -8.92 11.57 -9.85
CA ALA A 360 -7.58 11.67 -10.43
C ALA A 360 -6.49 12.13 -9.46
N SER A 361 -6.84 12.89 -8.41
CA SER A 361 -5.87 13.53 -7.52
C SER A 361 -6.15 13.37 -6.03
N PHE A 362 -7.19 12.64 -5.63
CA PHE A 362 -7.56 12.45 -4.23
C PHE A 362 -8.25 11.09 -4.05
N GLY A 363 -8.10 10.49 -2.89
CA GLY A 363 -8.82 9.27 -2.59
C GLY A 363 -8.68 8.78 -1.17
N PHE A 364 -9.43 7.73 -0.88
CA PHE A 364 -9.30 6.95 0.34
C PHE A 364 -9.49 5.47 0.05
N HIS A 365 -9.04 4.61 0.95
CA HIS A 365 -9.61 3.28 1.07
C HIS A 365 -10.18 3.07 2.46
N THR A 366 -11.18 2.20 2.57
CA THR A 366 -11.82 1.86 3.84
C THR A 366 -12.12 0.38 3.89
N SER A 367 -11.84 -0.25 5.03
CA SER A 367 -12.18 -1.66 5.31
C SER A 367 -13.66 -1.82 5.65
N ALA A 368 -14.16 -3.05 5.60
CA ALA A 368 -15.51 -3.39 6.02
C ALA A 368 -15.76 -3.10 7.52
N GLU A 369 -14.70 -3.10 8.35
CA GLU A 369 -14.81 -2.61 9.72
C GLU A 369 -14.82 -1.07 9.82
N GLY A 370 -14.48 -0.36 8.76
CA GLY A 370 -14.49 1.10 8.71
C GLY A 370 -13.15 1.79 8.94
N ALA A 371 -12.06 1.03 9.13
CA ALA A 371 -10.72 1.63 9.19
C ALA A 371 -10.35 2.18 7.82
N ALA A 372 -9.94 3.44 7.77
CA ALA A 372 -9.71 4.18 6.54
C ALA A 372 -8.35 4.90 6.51
N PHE A 373 -7.88 5.14 5.29
CA PHE A 373 -6.68 5.91 4.94
C PHE A 373 -7.04 6.87 3.80
N THR A 374 -6.75 8.16 3.97
CA THR A 374 -7.03 9.23 3.00
C THR A 374 -5.75 9.91 2.54
N TRP A 375 -5.65 10.23 1.25
CA TRP A 375 -4.51 10.93 0.63
C TRP A 375 -4.96 12.01 -0.36
N SER A 376 -4.06 12.95 -0.63
CA SER A 376 -4.21 13.97 -1.67
C SER A 376 -2.98 13.99 -2.56
N ARG A 377 -3.17 14.26 -3.86
CA ARG A 377 -2.21 14.27 -4.98
C ARG A 377 -1.41 12.97 -5.22
N ASN A 378 -0.89 12.35 -4.17
CA ASN A 378 -0.08 11.13 -4.22
C ASN A 378 -0.25 10.29 -2.93
N SER A 379 -0.66 9.03 -3.07
CA SER A 379 -0.93 8.13 -1.94
C SER A 379 0.29 7.73 -1.10
N ARG A 380 1.50 7.89 -1.64
CA ARG A 380 2.75 7.59 -0.93
C ARG A 380 3.33 8.84 -0.29
N ASP A 381 3.47 9.90 -1.08
CA ASP A 381 4.26 11.07 -0.69
C ASP A 381 3.43 12.12 0.06
N TYR A 382 2.09 12.10 -0.07
CA TYR A 382 1.20 13.07 0.58
C TYR A 382 -0.06 12.43 1.16
N GLN A 383 0.17 11.63 2.20
CA GLN A 383 -0.87 11.05 3.04
C GLN A 383 -1.48 12.15 3.92
N LEU A 384 -2.82 12.22 3.98
CA LEU A 384 -3.50 13.11 4.94
C LEU A 384 -3.63 12.41 6.29
N THR A 385 -4.05 11.15 6.26
CA THR A 385 -4.19 10.28 7.44
C THR A 385 -3.29 9.04 7.29
N PRO A 386 -2.94 8.32 8.38
CA PRO A 386 -1.99 7.21 8.33
C PRO A 386 -2.44 6.05 7.44
N TRP A 387 -1.57 5.62 6.52
CA TRP A 387 -1.69 4.31 5.89
C TRP A 387 -1.03 3.22 6.73
N SER A 388 -1.62 2.03 6.75
CA SER A 388 -1.03 0.84 7.38
C SER A 388 -1.32 -0.39 6.54
N ASN A 389 -0.31 -1.25 6.41
CA ASN A 389 -0.43 -2.60 5.87
C ASN A 389 -0.40 -3.66 6.99
N ASP A 390 -0.92 -3.35 8.18
CA ASP A 390 -1.05 -4.31 9.29
C ASP A 390 -2.41 -5.05 9.21
N PRO A 391 -2.47 -6.25 8.61
CA PRO A 391 -3.72 -7.01 8.48
C PRO A 391 -4.24 -7.57 9.81
N VAL A 392 -3.42 -7.60 10.86
CA VAL A 392 -3.80 -8.17 12.16
C VAL A 392 -4.61 -7.15 12.95
N SER A 393 -4.02 -5.97 13.18
CA SER A 393 -4.65 -4.92 13.98
C SER A 393 -5.60 -4.04 13.16
N ASN A 394 -5.22 -3.66 11.94
CA ASN A 394 -5.98 -2.77 11.05
C ASN A 394 -6.37 -1.43 11.73
N ARG A 395 -5.41 -0.79 12.41
CA ARG A 395 -5.65 0.41 13.22
C ARG A 395 -6.16 1.58 12.35
N PRO A 396 -7.32 2.19 12.68
CA PRO A 396 -7.80 3.39 11.98
C PRO A 396 -7.05 4.67 12.39
N GLY A 397 -6.79 5.54 11.42
CA GLY A 397 -6.26 6.89 11.63
C GLY A 397 -7.30 8.02 11.58
N GLU A 398 -8.53 7.70 11.19
CA GLU A 398 -9.63 8.65 11.03
C GLU A 398 -10.99 7.97 11.24
N GLY A 399 -12.00 8.73 11.69
CA GLY A 399 -13.40 8.30 11.68
C GLY A 399 -14.29 9.02 12.69
N LEU A 400 -15.48 8.45 12.93
CA LEU A 400 -16.55 9.05 13.73
C LEU A 400 -16.84 8.25 15.00
N TYR A 401 -17.15 8.95 16.09
CA TYR A 401 -17.54 8.37 17.37
C TYR A 401 -18.80 9.03 17.90
N ILE A 402 -19.54 8.33 18.76
CA ILE A 402 -20.77 8.81 19.37
C ILE A 402 -20.73 8.50 20.87
N TYR A 403 -21.02 9.51 21.69
CA TYR A 403 -21.29 9.34 23.11
C TYR A 403 -22.77 9.62 23.36
N ASP A 404 -23.46 8.66 23.95
CA ASP A 404 -24.85 8.80 24.36
C ASP A 404 -24.91 9.37 25.78
N GLN A 405 -25.38 10.61 25.90
CA GLN A 405 -25.42 11.35 27.17
C GLN A 405 -26.40 10.74 28.18
N ALA A 406 -27.41 10.00 27.72
CA ALA A 406 -28.39 9.38 28.61
C ALA A 406 -27.86 8.08 29.21
N SER A 407 -27.20 7.24 28.40
CA SER A 407 -26.64 5.95 28.89
C SER A 407 -25.21 6.06 29.42
N GLY A 408 -24.51 7.16 29.14
CA GLY A 408 -23.11 7.36 29.51
C GLY A 408 -22.12 6.45 28.75
N LYS A 409 -22.53 5.92 27.59
CA LYS A 409 -21.75 4.94 26.81
C LYS A 409 -21.31 5.52 25.47
N ALA A 410 -20.06 5.25 25.12
CA ALA A 410 -19.50 5.52 23.80
C ALA A 410 -19.69 4.32 22.85
N PHE A 411 -19.87 4.61 21.57
CA PHE A 411 -19.93 3.66 20.47
C PHE A 411 -19.56 4.36 19.15
N SER A 412 -19.52 3.62 18.05
CA SER A 412 -19.27 4.17 16.72
C SER A 412 -20.14 3.46 15.69
N PRO A 413 -20.55 4.15 14.59
CA PRO A 413 -21.11 3.49 13.42
C PRO A 413 -20.10 2.59 12.69
N LEU A 414 -18.79 2.74 12.99
CA LEU A 414 -17.71 1.95 12.41
C LEU A 414 -17.23 0.89 13.41
N ALA A 415 -17.10 -0.33 12.90
CA ALA A 415 -16.72 -1.51 13.66
C ALA A 415 -15.25 -1.52 14.15
N ALA A 416 -14.37 -0.74 13.53
CA ALA A 416 -12.94 -0.61 13.84
C ALA A 416 -12.61 0.46 14.90
N MET A 417 -13.62 1.19 15.38
CA MET A 417 -13.47 2.29 16.33
C MET A 417 -13.86 1.82 17.74
N VAL A 418 -14.67 2.59 18.46
CA VAL A 418 -15.24 2.15 19.75
C VAL A 418 -16.32 1.09 19.47
N ARG A 419 -15.94 -0.18 19.61
CA ARG A 419 -16.80 -1.34 19.35
C ARG A 419 -17.83 -1.56 20.46
N ASP A 420 -19.12 -1.58 20.10
CA ASP A 420 -20.22 -2.05 20.97
C ASP A 420 -20.66 -3.44 20.47
N PRO A 421 -20.39 -4.53 21.22
CA PRO A 421 -20.77 -5.89 20.80
C PRO A 421 -22.27 -6.12 20.64
N SER A 422 -23.12 -5.23 21.17
CA SER A 422 -24.58 -5.31 20.98
C SER A 422 -25.06 -4.78 19.62
N MET A 423 -24.17 -4.12 18.86
CA MET A 423 -24.48 -3.57 17.56
C MET A 423 -24.31 -4.60 16.43
N THR A 424 -25.12 -4.44 15.40
CA THR A 424 -24.92 -5.04 14.08
C THR A 424 -24.32 -4.00 13.14
N TYR A 425 -23.37 -4.40 12.32
CA TYR A 425 -22.68 -3.56 11.35
C TYR A 425 -22.81 -4.16 9.96
N GLU A 426 -23.15 -3.34 8.97
CA GLU A 426 -23.11 -3.70 7.56
C GLU A 426 -22.24 -2.71 6.81
N ALA A 427 -21.26 -3.19 6.04
CA ALA A 427 -20.50 -2.38 5.10
C ALA A 427 -20.95 -2.69 3.67
N TRP A 428 -21.42 -1.68 2.97
CA TRP A 428 -21.84 -1.72 1.58
C TRP A 428 -20.74 -1.06 0.74
N HIS A 429 -19.91 -1.88 0.11
CA HIS A 429 -18.90 -1.40 -0.82
C HIS A 429 -19.49 -1.33 -2.23
N GLY A 430 -19.49 -0.13 -2.80
CA GLY A 430 -19.94 0.16 -4.17
C GLY A 430 -18.88 0.90 -4.97
N GLN A 431 -19.14 1.14 -6.24
CA GLN A 431 -18.18 1.85 -7.09
C GLN A 431 -18.22 3.35 -6.78
N GLY A 432 -17.10 3.86 -6.27
CA GLY A 432 -16.96 5.27 -5.90
C GLY A 432 -17.49 5.66 -4.52
N PHE A 433 -17.99 4.72 -3.70
CA PHE A 433 -18.45 5.03 -2.35
C PHE A 433 -18.41 3.81 -1.41
N SER A 434 -18.55 4.04 -0.12
CA SER A 434 -18.88 2.97 0.85
C SER A 434 -19.87 3.47 1.88
N THR A 435 -20.87 2.65 2.22
CA THR A 435 -21.89 2.96 3.24
C THR A 435 -21.81 1.97 4.39
N PHE A 436 -21.75 2.47 5.62
CA PHE A 436 -21.80 1.69 6.85
C PHE A 436 -23.15 1.85 7.52
N ARG A 437 -23.95 0.79 7.51
CA ARG A 437 -25.21 0.73 8.24
C ARG A 437 -24.98 0.08 9.59
N SER A 438 -25.50 0.67 10.65
CA SER A 438 -25.38 0.08 11.98
C SER A 438 -26.60 0.36 12.84
N LYS A 439 -26.84 -0.52 13.81
CA LYS A 439 -28.01 -0.42 14.68
C LYS A 439 -27.63 -0.66 16.14
N ARG A 440 -28.14 0.20 17.03
CA ARG A 440 -27.98 0.12 18.49
C ARG A 440 -29.33 0.39 19.16
N GLY A 441 -30.02 -0.67 19.56
CA GLY A 441 -31.38 -0.55 20.13
C GLY A 441 -32.32 0.20 19.17
N PRO A 442 -32.93 1.33 19.60
CA PRO A 442 -33.81 2.14 18.74
C PRO A 442 -33.08 3.05 17.73
N LEU A 443 -31.75 3.18 17.83
CA LEU A 443 -30.96 4.03 16.95
C LEU A 443 -30.48 3.23 15.73
N SER A 444 -30.80 3.72 14.54
CA SER A 444 -30.25 3.24 13.26
C SER A 444 -29.37 4.33 12.67
N MET A 445 -28.24 3.94 12.08
CA MET A 445 -27.24 4.87 11.55
C MET A 445 -26.80 4.45 10.16
N ASP A 446 -26.74 5.39 9.23
CA ASP A 446 -26.18 5.22 7.89
C ASP A 446 -25.05 6.23 7.68
N LEU A 447 -23.81 5.74 7.56
CA LEU A 447 -22.63 6.54 7.29
C LEU A 447 -22.11 6.28 5.87
N THR A 448 -22.25 7.23 4.95
CA THR A 448 -21.75 7.11 3.58
C THR A 448 -20.52 7.97 3.36
N HIS A 449 -19.45 7.38 2.83
CA HIS A 449 -18.25 8.07 2.35
C HIS A 449 -18.22 8.11 0.83
N VAL A 450 -17.93 9.28 0.26
CA VAL A 450 -17.75 9.50 -1.18
C VAL A 450 -16.62 10.51 -1.39
N VAL A 451 -15.95 10.44 -2.55
CA VAL A 451 -14.98 11.46 -3.00
C VAL A 451 -15.69 12.36 -4.01
N ASP A 452 -15.49 13.67 -3.94
CA ASP A 452 -16.02 14.55 -4.99
C ASP A 452 -15.36 14.18 -6.34
N PRO A 453 -16.11 14.13 -7.46
CA PRO A 453 -15.55 13.77 -8.77
C PRO A 453 -14.37 14.64 -9.23
N VAL A 454 -14.30 15.89 -8.77
CA VAL A 454 -13.31 16.88 -9.21
C VAL A 454 -12.42 17.32 -8.06
N ASP A 455 -13.02 17.69 -6.94
CA ASP A 455 -12.29 18.34 -5.85
C ASP A 455 -11.54 17.35 -4.95
N SER A 456 -10.47 17.82 -4.31
CA SER A 456 -9.64 17.03 -3.39
C SER A 456 -10.28 16.89 -2.01
N LEU A 457 -11.47 16.28 -1.94
CA LEU A 457 -12.18 16.10 -0.69
C LEU A 457 -13.03 14.83 -0.62
N LYS A 458 -13.00 14.23 0.56
CA LYS A 458 -13.89 13.15 1.01
C LYS A 458 -15.05 13.77 1.78
N ILE A 459 -16.27 13.43 1.38
CA ILE A 459 -17.50 13.79 2.07
C ILE A 459 -18.01 12.57 2.84
N SER A 460 -18.33 12.77 4.12
CA SER A 460 -18.92 11.74 4.99
C SER A 460 -20.26 12.21 5.53
N ARG A 461 -21.35 11.54 5.15
CA ARG A 461 -22.68 11.82 5.69
C ARG A 461 -23.10 10.76 6.68
N LEU A 462 -23.41 11.16 7.91
CA LEU A 462 -24.00 10.32 8.94
C LEU A 462 -25.48 10.69 9.14
N ARG A 463 -26.39 9.78 8.79
CA ARG A 463 -27.80 9.85 9.17
C ARG A 463 -28.03 9.02 10.43
N ILE A 464 -28.73 9.57 11.41
CA ILE A 464 -29.10 8.86 12.64
C ILE A 464 -30.62 8.97 12.82
N GLN A 465 -31.30 7.84 12.88
CA GLN A 465 -32.74 7.77 13.13
C GLN A 465 -33.01 7.21 14.52
N ASN A 466 -33.91 7.86 15.27
CA ASN A 466 -34.37 7.41 16.58
C ASN A 466 -35.78 6.86 16.48
N SER A 467 -35.91 5.54 16.38
CA SER A 467 -37.22 4.85 16.40
C SER A 467 -37.80 4.66 17.82
N GLY A 468 -37.13 5.19 18.85
CA GLY A 468 -37.51 5.06 20.24
C GLY A 468 -38.61 6.03 20.67
N SER A 469 -39.11 5.82 21.88
CA SER A 469 -40.18 6.64 22.49
C SER A 469 -39.67 7.85 23.29
N VAL A 470 -38.35 8.05 23.38
CA VAL A 470 -37.73 9.17 24.10
C VAL A 470 -36.69 9.87 23.21
N PRO A 471 -36.45 11.18 23.36
CA PRO A 471 -35.39 11.88 22.64
C PRO A 471 -34.00 11.30 22.95
N ALA A 472 -33.14 11.24 21.94
CA ALA A 472 -31.73 10.84 22.09
C ALA A 472 -30.84 12.08 22.10
N ARG A 473 -29.98 12.22 23.12
CA ARG A 473 -28.98 13.29 23.24
C ARG A 473 -27.61 12.70 23.02
N LEU A 474 -27.02 13.04 21.88
CA LEU A 474 -25.78 12.43 21.42
C LEU A 474 -24.71 13.51 21.25
N ARG A 475 -23.47 13.17 21.62
CA ARG A 475 -22.28 13.92 21.22
C ARG A 475 -21.53 13.13 20.17
N VAL A 476 -21.39 13.70 18.98
CA VAL A 476 -20.70 13.07 17.85
C VAL A 476 -19.32 13.70 17.71
N TYR A 477 -18.29 12.86 17.64
CA TYR A 477 -16.91 13.30 17.42
C TYR A 477 -16.43 12.88 16.03
N ALA A 478 -15.78 13.77 15.31
CA ALA A 478 -14.99 13.46 14.13
C ALA A 478 -13.50 13.62 14.46
N TYR A 479 -12.68 12.68 13.97
CA TYR A 479 -11.25 12.62 14.26
C TYR A 479 -10.44 12.32 12.99
N ALA A 480 -9.34 13.03 12.80
CA ALA A 480 -8.32 12.74 11.81
C ALA A 480 -6.92 12.88 12.43
N GLU A 481 -6.11 11.83 12.36
CA GLU A 481 -4.69 11.87 12.71
C GLU A 481 -3.89 12.44 11.54
N TRP A 482 -3.23 13.58 11.73
CA TRP A 482 -2.51 14.21 10.62
C TRP A 482 -1.17 13.55 10.31
N VAL A 483 -0.91 13.38 9.00
CA VAL A 483 0.39 12.95 8.46
C VAL A 483 1.02 14.05 7.60
N LEU A 484 0.32 14.57 6.58
CA LEU A 484 0.78 15.64 5.68
C LEU A 484 2.18 15.41 5.10
N GLY A 485 2.39 14.19 4.58
CA GLY A 485 3.65 13.72 4.00
C GLY A 485 3.67 12.19 3.88
N GLY A 486 4.86 11.59 3.79
CA GLY A 486 4.98 10.13 3.67
C GLY A 486 4.94 9.35 4.98
N HIS A 487 5.33 9.98 6.11
CA HIS A 487 5.39 9.31 7.41
C HIS A 487 5.17 10.26 8.58
N ARG A 488 4.21 9.93 9.44
CA ARG A 488 3.87 10.73 10.63
C ARG A 488 5.04 10.96 11.58
N SER A 489 5.88 9.94 11.78
CA SER A 489 7.03 10.01 12.70
C SER A 489 8.04 11.09 12.31
N ARG A 490 8.03 11.54 11.04
CA ARG A 490 8.86 12.63 10.53
C ARG A 490 8.13 13.97 10.53
N THR A 491 6.84 13.98 10.22
CA THR A 491 6.08 15.22 9.98
C THR A 491 5.35 15.77 11.20
N ALA A 492 4.98 14.93 12.18
CA ALA A 492 4.12 15.35 13.29
C ALA A 492 4.64 16.61 14.01
N ALA A 493 5.95 16.71 14.22
CA ALA A 493 6.60 17.82 14.92
C ALA A 493 6.69 19.12 14.11
N THR A 494 6.26 19.12 12.84
CA THR A 494 6.32 20.24 11.90
C THR A 494 4.97 20.57 11.28
N ILE A 495 3.89 19.94 11.75
CA ILE A 495 2.53 20.29 11.35
C ILE A 495 2.07 21.49 12.19
N VAL A 496 1.60 22.51 11.49
CA VAL A 496 1.06 23.74 12.06
C VAL A 496 -0.46 23.72 11.90
N PRO A 497 -1.22 23.54 12.99
CA PRO A 497 -2.66 23.64 12.94
C PRO A 497 -3.11 25.11 12.97
N SER A 498 -4.27 25.37 12.38
CA SER A 498 -4.99 26.63 12.53
C SER A 498 -6.50 26.37 12.45
N ARG A 499 -7.29 27.41 12.73
CA ARG A 499 -8.75 27.35 12.63
C ARG A 499 -9.24 28.46 11.74
N ASP A 500 -10.00 28.11 10.72
CA ASP A 500 -10.60 29.10 9.84
C ASP A 500 -11.73 29.85 10.54
N ALA A 501 -11.71 31.18 10.47
CA ALA A 501 -12.71 32.03 11.11
C ALA A 501 -14.04 32.04 10.36
N ALA A 502 -14.01 31.90 9.03
CA ALA A 502 -15.21 31.96 8.20
C ALA A 502 -16.00 30.64 8.26
N SER A 503 -15.34 29.52 7.97
CA SER A 503 -15.98 28.21 7.91
C SER A 503 -15.97 27.44 9.23
N GLY A 504 -15.12 27.83 10.19
CA GLY A 504 -14.91 27.09 11.43
C GLY A 504 -14.11 25.79 11.27
N ALA A 505 -13.59 25.50 10.07
CA ALA A 505 -12.79 24.31 9.78
C ALA A 505 -11.49 24.28 10.58
N LEU A 506 -11.05 23.08 10.96
CA LEU A 506 -9.70 22.85 11.47
C LEU A 506 -8.77 22.64 10.28
N LEU A 507 -7.79 23.51 10.14
CA LEU A 507 -6.80 23.47 9.08
C LEU A 507 -5.48 22.93 9.63
N ALA A 508 -4.69 22.30 8.76
CA ALA A 508 -3.34 21.86 9.08
C ALA A 508 -2.44 21.98 7.84
N GLN A 509 -1.24 22.51 8.06
CA GLN A 509 -0.21 22.65 7.03
C GLN A 509 1.11 22.06 7.55
N ASN A 510 1.97 21.59 6.65
CA ASN A 510 3.34 21.18 6.99
C ASN A 510 4.35 22.05 6.21
N PRO A 511 4.60 23.31 6.62
CA PRO A 511 5.48 24.24 5.90
C PRO A 511 6.90 23.69 5.68
N TYR A 512 7.34 22.77 6.55
CA TYR A 512 8.64 22.13 6.49
C TYR A 512 8.79 21.16 5.31
N GLY A 513 7.69 20.60 4.81
CA GLY A 513 7.70 19.66 3.69
C GLY A 513 8.24 20.28 2.39
N LEU A 514 9.12 19.55 1.70
CA LEU A 514 9.74 20.03 0.45
C LEU A 514 8.72 20.22 -0.68
N ASP A 515 7.73 19.32 -0.75
CA ASP A 515 6.97 19.09 -1.96
C ASP A 515 5.54 19.63 -1.91
N PHE A 516 4.94 19.61 -0.72
CA PHE A 516 3.54 19.95 -0.47
C PHE A 516 3.39 20.91 0.71
N GLY A 517 4.46 21.63 1.09
CA GLY A 517 4.46 22.44 2.30
C GLY A 517 3.53 23.66 2.26
N GLU A 518 3.10 24.07 1.08
CA GLU A 518 2.14 25.17 0.89
C GLU A 518 0.69 24.70 1.01
N ARG A 519 0.42 23.40 0.82
CA ARG A 519 -0.94 22.85 0.80
C ARG A 519 -1.54 22.76 2.20
N VAL A 520 -2.86 22.93 2.28
CA VAL A 520 -3.61 23.00 3.53
C VAL A 520 -4.67 21.91 3.55
N ALA A 521 -4.48 20.95 4.46
CA ALA A 521 -5.48 19.94 4.76
C ALA A 521 -6.52 20.50 5.73
N PHE A 522 -7.74 19.99 5.66
CA PHE A 522 -8.83 20.47 6.52
C PHE A 522 -9.78 19.36 6.95
N LEU A 523 -10.33 19.52 8.17
CA LEU A 523 -11.50 18.79 8.66
C LEU A 523 -12.59 19.80 9.05
N ALA A 524 -13.79 19.63 8.50
CA ALA A 524 -14.92 20.51 8.75
C ALA A 524 -16.24 19.75 8.97
N ALA A 525 -17.22 20.42 9.57
CA ALA A 525 -18.59 19.96 9.74
C ALA A 525 -19.56 20.93 9.07
N ASP A 526 -20.75 20.48 8.65
CA ASP A 526 -21.80 21.34 8.05
C ASP A 526 -22.46 22.36 8.99
N GLY A 527 -22.41 22.14 10.29
CA GLY A 527 -23.11 22.97 11.28
C GLY A 527 -22.24 23.45 12.43
N GLY A 528 -22.89 24.11 13.39
CA GLY A 528 -22.25 24.60 14.61
C GLY A 528 -21.49 23.50 15.36
N VAL A 529 -20.22 23.77 15.63
CA VAL A 529 -19.32 22.89 16.38
C VAL A 529 -19.40 23.24 17.87
N HIS A 530 -19.52 22.22 18.73
CA HIS A 530 -19.55 22.41 20.18
C HIS A 530 -18.15 22.73 20.75
N SER A 531 -17.16 21.95 20.35
CA SER A 531 -15.77 22.10 20.79
C SER A 531 -14.80 21.43 19.83
N VAL A 532 -13.53 21.86 19.84
CA VAL A 532 -12.47 21.33 18.96
C VAL A 532 -11.18 21.09 19.74
N THR A 533 -10.28 20.26 19.20
CA THR A 533 -8.86 20.26 19.59
C THR A 533 -8.01 19.83 18.40
N THR A 534 -6.75 20.27 18.37
CA THR A 534 -5.72 19.74 17.47
C THR A 534 -4.63 18.96 18.20
N ASP A 535 -4.83 18.68 19.49
CA ASP A 535 -3.95 17.86 20.31
C ASP A 535 -4.47 16.42 20.40
N ARG A 536 -3.74 15.51 19.76
CA ARG A 536 -4.03 14.07 19.75
C ARG A 536 -3.89 13.45 21.14
N SER A 537 -2.99 13.97 21.97
CA SER A 537 -2.79 13.49 23.34
C SER A 537 -3.99 13.80 24.23
N GLU A 538 -4.66 14.92 24.00
CA GLU A 538 -5.94 15.26 24.63
C GLU A 538 -7.04 14.28 24.18
N PHE A 539 -7.19 14.08 22.87
CA PHE A 539 -8.27 13.26 22.33
C PHE A 539 -8.15 11.78 22.69
N LEU A 540 -6.99 11.17 22.44
CA LEU A 540 -6.74 9.76 22.71
C LEU A 540 -6.46 9.51 24.20
N GLY A 541 -5.72 10.40 24.85
CA GLY A 541 -5.18 10.19 26.19
C GLY A 541 -3.90 9.36 26.20
N ARG A 542 -3.10 9.47 27.29
CA ARG A 542 -1.77 8.85 27.44
C ARG A 542 -1.72 7.34 27.16
N HIS A 543 -2.79 6.63 27.49
CA HIS A 543 -2.91 5.18 27.32
C HIS A 543 -4.06 4.79 26.38
N GLY A 544 -4.67 5.76 25.69
CA GLY A 544 -5.75 5.49 24.78
C GLY A 544 -5.26 5.19 23.37
N SER A 545 -6.23 4.84 22.53
CA SER A 545 -6.04 4.52 21.12
C SER A 545 -7.25 5.05 20.35
N SER A 546 -7.24 4.90 19.02
CA SER A 546 -8.43 5.16 18.19
C SER A 546 -9.62 4.26 18.57
N GLU A 547 -9.37 3.09 19.16
CA GLU A 547 -10.44 2.20 19.66
C GLU A 547 -10.87 2.54 21.09
N LEU A 548 -9.99 3.19 21.86
CA LEU A 548 -10.21 3.58 23.26
C LEU A 548 -9.87 5.07 23.51
N PRO A 549 -10.49 6.04 22.80
CA PRO A 549 -10.20 7.46 22.96
C PRO A 549 -10.80 8.02 24.25
N GLN A 550 -9.98 8.49 25.17
CA GLN A 550 -10.42 8.93 26.51
C GLN A 550 -11.43 10.09 26.48
N ALA A 551 -11.27 11.05 25.56
CA ALA A 551 -12.21 12.16 25.42
C ALA A 551 -13.62 11.68 25.05
N VAL A 552 -13.73 10.69 24.16
CA VAL A 552 -15.01 10.11 23.73
C VAL A 552 -15.60 9.23 24.83
N LEU A 553 -14.78 8.36 25.44
CA LEU A 553 -15.24 7.44 26.49
C LEU A 553 -15.83 8.18 27.71
N SER A 554 -15.32 9.38 28.00
CA SER A 554 -15.81 10.25 29.07
C SER A 554 -16.89 11.25 28.62
N GLY A 555 -17.20 11.34 27.33
CA GLY A 555 -18.12 12.35 26.78
C GLY A 555 -17.61 13.79 26.93
N ALA A 556 -16.30 13.99 27.06
CA ALA A 556 -15.70 15.30 27.36
C ALA A 556 -15.92 16.32 26.24
N ALA A 557 -16.07 17.59 26.63
CA ALA A 557 -15.89 18.70 25.70
C ALA A 557 -14.39 18.83 25.41
N LEU A 558 -14.05 19.19 24.17
CA LEU A 558 -12.66 19.41 23.76
C LEU A 558 -12.21 20.81 24.19
N SER A 559 -10.92 20.98 24.45
CA SER A 559 -10.34 22.16 25.11
C SER A 559 -10.42 23.46 24.32
N GLY A 560 -10.61 23.38 22.99
CA GLY A 560 -10.46 24.51 22.07
C GLY A 560 -9.01 24.78 21.66
N ARG A 561 -8.05 23.95 22.11
CA ARG A 561 -6.62 24.14 21.86
C ARG A 561 -6.28 23.92 20.38
N VAL A 562 -5.67 24.92 19.77
CA VAL A 562 -5.19 24.93 18.38
C VAL A 562 -3.77 25.49 18.38
N GLU A 563 -2.79 24.64 18.72
CA GLU A 563 -1.41 25.07 18.98
C GLU A 563 -0.41 24.24 18.16
N ALA A 564 0.59 24.91 17.59
CA ALA A 564 1.72 24.24 16.93
C ALA A 564 2.70 23.66 17.97
N GLY A 565 3.32 22.53 17.64
CA GLY A 565 4.31 21.86 18.49
C GLY A 565 3.74 20.79 19.42
N ASP A 566 2.41 20.67 19.53
CA ASP A 566 1.73 19.52 20.15
C ASP A 566 1.74 18.29 19.23
N ASP A 567 1.15 17.18 19.68
CA ASP A 567 0.95 15.98 18.86
C ASP A 567 -0.27 16.18 17.93
N PRO A 568 -0.10 16.40 16.62
CA PRO A 568 -1.16 16.97 15.78
C PRO A 568 -2.28 15.97 15.44
N CYS A 569 -3.52 16.46 15.52
CA CYS A 569 -4.72 15.86 14.92
C CYS A 569 -5.71 16.97 14.53
N ALA A 570 -6.87 16.58 14.00
CA ALA A 570 -8.08 17.39 14.04
C ALA A 570 -9.18 16.58 14.72
N ALA A 571 -9.77 17.15 15.77
CA ALA A 571 -10.91 16.57 16.46
C ALA A 571 -12.02 17.62 16.64
N ILE A 572 -13.23 17.27 16.24
CA ILE A 572 -14.41 18.12 16.31
C ILE A 572 -15.50 17.37 17.09
N ALA A 573 -16.13 18.02 18.06
CA ALA A 573 -17.29 17.50 18.77
C ALA A 573 -18.55 18.32 18.45
N ARG A 574 -19.68 17.65 18.26
CA ARG A 574 -20.99 18.27 18.02
C ARG A 574 -22.07 17.58 18.83
N ASP A 575 -22.87 18.37 19.53
CA ASP A 575 -24.03 17.87 20.26
C ASP A 575 -25.28 17.94 19.39
N VAL A 576 -26.08 16.88 19.43
CA VAL A 576 -27.35 16.75 18.71
C VAL A 576 -28.42 16.17 19.62
N GLU A 577 -29.63 16.70 19.50
CA GLU A 577 -30.83 16.12 20.10
C GLU A 577 -31.74 15.61 18.99
N ILE A 578 -32.10 14.33 19.05
CA ILE A 578 -32.96 13.66 18.07
C ILE A 578 -34.29 13.35 18.76
N PRO A 579 -35.41 13.97 18.35
CA PRO A 579 -36.72 13.67 18.91
C PRO A 579 -37.09 12.18 18.82
N ALA A 580 -38.00 11.74 19.68
CA ALA A 580 -38.60 10.41 19.54
C ALA A 580 -39.28 10.27 18.17
N GLY A 581 -38.96 9.21 17.42
CA GLY A 581 -39.43 9.01 16.04
C GLY A 581 -38.76 9.89 14.99
N GLY A 582 -37.84 10.80 15.37
CA GLY A 582 -37.16 11.72 14.47
C GLY A 582 -35.82 11.20 13.95
N ASP A 583 -35.17 12.01 13.12
CA ASP A 583 -33.84 11.76 12.57
C ASP A 583 -32.99 13.04 12.52
N VAL A 584 -31.68 12.86 12.31
CA VAL A 584 -30.74 13.94 12.04
C VAL A 584 -29.74 13.50 10.97
N THR A 585 -29.32 14.44 10.12
CA THR A 585 -28.23 14.25 9.16
C THR A 585 -27.07 15.17 9.52
N LEU A 586 -25.85 14.62 9.50
CA LEU A 586 -24.60 15.34 9.78
C LEU A 586 -23.61 15.11 8.64
N LEU A 587 -22.97 16.17 8.17
CA LEU A 587 -21.94 16.12 7.13
C LEU A 587 -20.56 16.46 7.70
N TRP A 588 -19.55 15.72 7.25
CA TRP A 588 -18.14 15.97 7.54
C TRP A 588 -17.34 16.02 6.24
N LEU A 589 -16.43 16.99 6.16
CA LEU A 589 -15.57 17.21 5.01
C LEU A 589 -14.12 17.03 5.44
N LEU A 590 -13.40 16.10 4.81
CA LEU A 590 -11.96 15.90 4.97
C LEU A 590 -11.31 16.10 3.61
N GLY A 591 -10.48 17.13 3.47
CA GLY A 591 -9.91 17.48 2.18
C GLY A 591 -8.59 18.21 2.28
N ASP A 592 -8.13 18.70 1.14
CA ASP A 592 -6.87 19.40 0.98
C ASP A 592 -6.93 20.40 -0.18
N ALA A 593 -6.34 21.57 0.01
CA ALA A 593 -6.35 22.70 -0.93
C ALA A 593 -4.96 23.31 -1.10
N GLU A 594 -4.78 24.19 -2.09
CA GLU A 594 -3.51 24.90 -2.33
C GLU A 594 -3.27 26.02 -1.32
N SER A 595 -4.32 26.58 -0.73
CA SER A 595 -4.22 27.59 0.32
C SER A 595 -5.33 27.48 1.37
N ALA A 596 -5.20 28.26 2.45
CA ALA A 596 -6.24 28.34 3.48
C ALA A 596 -7.53 29.00 2.96
N GLU A 597 -7.41 29.97 2.05
CA GLU A 597 -8.54 30.63 1.40
C GLU A 597 -9.32 29.66 0.50
N GLU A 598 -8.60 28.85 -0.30
CA GLU A 598 -9.23 27.82 -1.12
C GLU A 598 -9.86 26.72 -0.25
N ALA A 599 -9.20 26.30 0.83
CA ALA A 599 -9.80 25.37 1.80
C ALA A 599 -11.10 25.91 2.39
N SER A 600 -11.12 27.19 2.78
CA SER A 600 -12.34 27.86 3.27
C SER A 600 -13.44 27.88 2.21
N ALA A 601 -13.11 28.24 0.96
CA ALA A 601 -14.07 28.27 -0.15
C ALA A 601 -14.65 26.88 -0.46
N LEU A 602 -13.80 25.85 -0.53
CA LEU A 602 -14.24 24.47 -0.73
C LEU A 602 -15.17 24.01 0.40
N VAL A 603 -14.83 24.32 1.66
CA VAL A 603 -15.70 23.99 2.79
C VAL A 603 -17.06 24.66 2.65
N GLU A 604 -17.12 25.97 2.40
CA GLU A 604 -18.40 26.69 2.29
C GLU A 604 -19.25 26.20 1.11
N GLU A 605 -18.64 25.94 -0.05
CA GLU A 605 -19.33 25.34 -1.19
C GLU A 605 -19.90 23.96 -0.84
N HIS A 606 -19.06 23.10 -0.27
CA HIS A 606 -19.43 21.70 -0.08
C HIS A 606 -20.34 21.45 1.12
N LYS A 607 -20.47 22.39 2.05
CA LYS A 607 -21.46 22.30 3.13
C LYS A 607 -22.90 22.37 2.64
N VAL A 608 -23.17 23.17 1.60
CA VAL A 608 -24.53 23.46 1.13
C VAL A 608 -24.96 22.68 -0.11
N LYS A 609 -24.01 22.12 -0.87
CA LYS A 609 -24.31 21.28 -2.04
C LYS A 609 -24.96 19.97 -1.58
N ASP A 610 -25.96 19.52 -2.33
CA ASP A 610 -26.82 18.39 -1.94
C ASP A 610 -26.05 17.06 -2.01
N PHE A 611 -26.10 16.27 -0.92
CA PHE A 611 -25.35 15.01 -0.86
C PHE A 611 -25.98 13.91 -1.71
N ASP A 612 -27.31 13.81 -1.76
CA ASP A 612 -27.98 12.75 -2.50
C ASP A 612 -27.75 12.91 -4.01
N GLN A 613 -27.78 14.15 -4.51
CA GLN A 613 -27.42 14.50 -5.87
C GLN A 613 -25.95 14.17 -6.16
N ARG A 614 -25.01 14.51 -5.26
CA ARG A 614 -23.60 14.12 -5.41
C ARG A 614 -23.41 12.61 -5.52
N LEU A 615 -24.06 11.86 -4.63
CA LEU A 615 -23.96 10.39 -4.65
C LEU A 615 -24.53 9.85 -5.96
N ALA A 616 -25.70 10.34 -6.39
CA ALA A 616 -26.31 9.96 -7.65
C ALA A 616 -25.44 10.30 -8.86
N ASP A 617 -24.77 11.46 -8.86
CA ASP A 617 -23.86 11.86 -9.95
C ASP A 617 -22.59 11.01 -9.98
N ASN A 618 -22.00 10.70 -8.82
CA ASN A 618 -20.88 9.79 -8.71
C ASN A 618 -21.24 8.38 -9.20
N GLU A 619 -22.41 7.86 -8.81
CA GLU A 619 -22.93 6.59 -9.34
C GLU A 619 -23.15 6.65 -10.86
N ARG A 620 -23.65 7.77 -11.38
CA ARG A 620 -23.86 7.98 -12.81
C ARG A 620 -22.55 8.00 -13.60
N GLU A 621 -21.50 8.64 -13.08
CA GLU A 621 -20.17 8.64 -13.68
C GLU A 621 -19.61 7.21 -13.74
N TRP A 622 -19.64 6.48 -12.63
CA TRP A 622 -19.18 5.10 -12.59
C TRP A 622 -19.99 4.20 -13.52
N ARG A 623 -21.32 4.35 -13.57
CA ARG A 623 -22.17 3.64 -14.54
C ARG A 623 -21.81 3.98 -15.97
N GLY A 624 -21.52 5.24 -16.29
CA GLY A 624 -21.09 5.66 -17.61
C GLY A 624 -19.85 4.90 -18.10
N PHE A 625 -18.92 4.59 -17.19
CA PHE A 625 -17.73 3.81 -17.50
C PHE A 625 -17.99 2.29 -17.49
N LEU A 626 -18.60 1.77 -16.42
CA LEU A 626 -18.73 0.33 -16.18
C LEU A 626 -19.80 -0.32 -17.08
N ASP A 627 -20.89 0.39 -17.38
CA ASP A 627 -21.99 -0.14 -18.19
C ASP A 627 -21.66 -0.14 -19.71
N THR A 628 -20.40 0.11 -20.10
CA THR A 628 -19.88 -0.03 -21.48
C THR A 628 -20.03 -1.47 -21.98
N ILE A 629 -19.74 -2.45 -21.12
CA ILE A 629 -19.96 -3.88 -21.39
C ILE A 629 -20.70 -4.43 -20.19
N GLN A 630 -21.91 -4.93 -20.41
CA GLN A 630 -22.69 -5.66 -19.41
C GLN A 630 -23.07 -7.02 -19.98
N VAL A 631 -22.78 -8.09 -19.27
CA VAL A 631 -23.07 -9.46 -19.69
C VAL A 631 -24.05 -10.13 -18.71
N GLU A 632 -24.82 -11.05 -19.24
CA GLU A 632 -25.62 -11.99 -18.47
C GLU A 632 -25.29 -13.39 -18.96
N THR A 633 -24.68 -14.17 -18.07
CA THR A 633 -24.24 -15.53 -18.33
C THR A 633 -24.89 -16.52 -17.36
N PRO A 634 -24.74 -17.84 -17.60
CA PRO A 634 -25.11 -18.85 -16.61
C PRO A 634 -24.33 -18.77 -15.29
N ASP A 635 -23.20 -18.05 -15.25
CA ASP A 635 -22.35 -17.88 -14.07
C ASP A 635 -22.45 -16.46 -13.49
N LYS A 636 -23.25 -16.33 -12.41
CA LYS A 636 -23.46 -15.05 -11.74
C LYS A 636 -22.22 -14.49 -11.05
N ALA A 637 -21.24 -15.33 -10.72
CA ALA A 637 -19.97 -14.85 -10.19
C ALA A 637 -19.13 -14.19 -11.30
N LEU A 638 -19.17 -14.72 -12.53
CA LEU A 638 -18.55 -14.06 -13.69
C LEU A 638 -19.25 -12.74 -14.00
N ASP A 639 -20.60 -12.72 -14.02
CA ASP A 639 -21.38 -11.51 -14.30
C ASP A 639 -20.98 -10.37 -13.36
N ALA A 640 -20.97 -10.61 -12.04
CA ALA A 640 -20.60 -9.59 -11.06
C ALA A 640 -19.18 -9.03 -11.29
N MET A 641 -18.21 -9.91 -11.56
CA MET A 641 -16.82 -9.52 -11.77
C MET A 641 -16.62 -8.74 -13.07
N VAL A 642 -17.18 -9.21 -14.19
CA VAL A 642 -17.04 -8.58 -15.50
C VAL A 642 -17.80 -7.25 -15.57
N ASN A 643 -19.03 -7.20 -15.05
CA ASN A 643 -19.89 -6.03 -15.16
C ASN A 643 -19.47 -4.88 -14.26
N HIS A 644 -18.84 -5.19 -13.11
CA HIS A 644 -18.61 -4.20 -12.06
C HIS A 644 -17.19 -4.22 -11.53
N TRP A 645 -16.72 -5.33 -10.96
CA TRP A 645 -15.57 -5.29 -10.06
C TRP A 645 -14.19 -5.29 -10.74
N LEU A 646 -14.01 -6.02 -11.83
CA LEU A 646 -12.73 -6.04 -12.56
C LEU A 646 -12.39 -4.69 -13.20
N PRO A 647 -13.28 -4.07 -14.02
CA PRO A 647 -13.00 -2.74 -14.56
C PRO A 647 -12.89 -1.67 -13.47
N TYR A 648 -13.67 -1.79 -12.38
CA TYR A 648 -13.55 -0.89 -11.23
C TYR A 648 -12.20 -1.01 -10.52
N GLN A 649 -11.73 -2.23 -10.23
CA GLN A 649 -10.44 -2.48 -9.62
C GLN A 649 -9.30 -1.89 -10.48
N SER A 650 -9.34 -2.09 -11.79
CA SER A 650 -8.37 -1.51 -12.72
C SER A 650 -8.39 0.02 -12.72
N LEU A 651 -9.56 0.65 -12.82
CA LEU A 651 -9.62 2.12 -12.90
C LEU A 651 -9.37 2.79 -11.54
N ALA A 652 -10.10 2.40 -10.50
CA ALA A 652 -10.08 3.05 -9.19
C ALA A 652 -8.75 2.84 -8.46
N CYS A 653 -8.23 1.61 -8.43
CA CYS A 653 -7.01 1.28 -7.69
C CYS A 653 -5.74 1.46 -8.52
N ARG A 654 -5.66 0.86 -9.72
CA ARG A 654 -4.40 0.82 -10.49
C ARG A 654 -4.08 2.12 -11.19
N ILE A 655 -5.08 2.73 -11.82
CA ILE A 655 -4.89 3.93 -12.65
C ILE A 655 -5.03 5.20 -11.83
N ARG A 656 -6.15 5.40 -11.11
CA ARG A 656 -6.43 6.63 -10.35
C ARG A 656 -5.65 6.69 -9.03
N ALA A 657 -5.94 5.78 -8.09
CA ALA A 657 -5.37 5.82 -6.74
C ALA A 657 -3.87 5.50 -6.68
N ARG A 658 -3.42 4.52 -7.48
CA ARG A 658 -2.12 3.85 -7.35
C ARG A 658 -1.84 3.43 -5.89
N SER A 659 -2.87 2.89 -5.24
CA SER A 659 -2.85 2.54 -3.82
C SER A 659 -3.88 1.47 -3.46
N ALA A 660 -3.60 0.68 -2.43
CA ALA A 660 -4.49 -0.27 -1.78
C ALA A 660 -3.95 -0.66 -0.38
N PHE A 661 -4.55 -1.68 0.25
CA PHE A 661 -4.15 -2.14 1.58
C PHE A 661 -2.69 -2.61 1.66
N TYR A 662 -2.23 -3.40 0.68
CA TYR A 662 -0.89 -3.99 0.69
C TYR A 662 0.19 -3.07 0.10
N GLN A 663 -0.19 -1.99 -0.59
CA GLN A 663 0.76 -1.05 -1.17
C GLN A 663 0.15 0.35 -1.38
N ALA A 664 0.80 1.37 -0.82
CA ALA A 664 0.61 2.77 -1.20
C ALA A 664 1.81 3.23 -2.06
N SER A 665 1.68 3.12 -3.39
CA SER A 665 2.79 3.38 -4.32
C SER A 665 2.87 4.84 -4.75
N GLY A 666 1.76 5.39 -5.26
CA GLY A 666 1.71 6.70 -5.91
C GLY A 666 2.47 6.81 -7.24
N ALA A 667 3.39 5.88 -7.54
CA ALA A 667 4.27 5.87 -8.70
C ALA A 667 3.65 5.19 -9.93
N PHE A 668 4.08 5.60 -11.12
CA PHE A 668 3.79 4.90 -12.37
C PHE A 668 4.85 3.81 -12.63
N GLY A 669 4.43 2.57 -12.84
CA GLY A 669 5.28 1.53 -13.41
C GLY A 669 5.16 1.52 -14.94
N PHE A 670 6.28 1.41 -15.65
CA PHE A 670 6.33 1.51 -17.12
C PHE A 670 5.45 0.45 -17.79
N ARG A 671 5.85 -0.82 -17.63
CA ARG A 671 5.12 -2.00 -18.09
C ARG A 671 3.71 -2.09 -17.50
N ASP A 672 3.60 -1.80 -16.21
CA ASP A 672 2.38 -2.01 -15.44
C ASP A 672 1.22 -1.16 -15.96
N GLN A 673 1.44 0.15 -16.12
CA GLN A 673 0.39 1.10 -16.46
C GLN A 673 0.01 1.00 -17.94
N LEU A 674 0.95 0.61 -18.81
CA LEU A 674 0.63 0.22 -20.18
C LEU A 674 -0.35 -0.95 -20.19
N GLN A 675 -0.08 -2.02 -19.46
CA GLN A 675 -1.00 -3.18 -19.40
C GLN A 675 -2.35 -2.84 -18.76
N ASP A 676 -2.36 -2.09 -17.65
CA ASP A 676 -3.57 -1.70 -16.94
C ASP A 676 -4.53 -0.92 -17.86
N THR A 677 -4.01 0.00 -18.67
CA THR A 677 -4.82 0.81 -19.59
C THR A 677 -5.25 0.07 -20.85
N LEU A 678 -4.44 -0.89 -21.35
CA LEU A 678 -4.82 -1.73 -22.49
C LEU A 678 -6.06 -2.58 -22.21
N ALA A 679 -6.29 -2.99 -20.96
CA ALA A 679 -7.48 -3.74 -20.57
C ALA A 679 -8.79 -2.94 -20.71
N LEU A 680 -8.71 -1.61 -20.77
CA LEU A 680 -9.86 -0.71 -20.77
C LEU A 680 -10.07 0.00 -22.11
N LEU A 681 -9.37 -0.41 -23.18
CA LEU A 681 -9.49 0.18 -24.52
C LEU A 681 -10.93 0.21 -25.08
N ALA A 682 -11.75 -0.78 -24.68
CA ALA A 682 -13.16 -0.83 -25.08
C ALA A 682 -14.03 0.20 -24.34
N HIS A 683 -13.64 0.56 -23.11
CA HIS A 683 -14.34 1.53 -22.25
C HIS A 683 -13.89 2.95 -22.55
N ASP A 684 -12.59 3.21 -22.41
CA ASP A 684 -12.00 4.53 -22.63
C ASP A 684 -10.58 4.38 -23.23
N PRO A 685 -10.45 4.50 -24.56
CA PRO A 685 -9.15 4.43 -25.20
C PRO A 685 -8.24 5.62 -24.87
N GLN A 686 -8.76 6.73 -24.34
CA GLN A 686 -7.96 7.90 -23.98
C GLN A 686 -6.99 7.56 -22.84
N LEU A 687 -7.39 6.72 -21.88
CA LEU A 687 -6.52 6.24 -20.81
C LEU A 687 -5.23 5.59 -21.35
N ALA A 688 -5.37 4.72 -22.36
CA ALA A 688 -4.23 4.08 -23.00
C ALA A 688 -3.41 5.06 -23.85
N ARG A 689 -4.06 5.97 -24.57
CA ARG A 689 -3.39 7.02 -25.34
C ARG A 689 -2.47 7.85 -24.44
N ASP A 690 -3.01 8.37 -23.35
CA ASP A 690 -2.28 9.22 -22.42
C ASP A 690 -1.13 8.46 -21.75
N GLN A 691 -1.36 7.20 -21.37
CA GLN A 691 -0.33 6.40 -20.73
C GLN A 691 0.78 5.95 -21.69
N ILE A 692 0.48 5.67 -22.96
CA ILE A 692 1.50 5.41 -23.99
C ILE A 692 2.41 6.63 -24.15
N LEU A 693 1.84 7.83 -24.25
CA LEU A 693 2.61 9.08 -24.36
C LEU A 693 3.39 9.37 -23.09
N ASN A 694 2.81 9.13 -21.91
CA ASN A 694 3.48 9.29 -20.62
C ASN A 694 4.70 8.35 -20.50
N ALA A 695 4.55 7.06 -20.85
CA ALA A 695 5.63 6.09 -20.83
C ALA A 695 6.74 6.44 -21.85
N ALA A 696 6.38 6.81 -23.08
CA ALA A 696 7.36 7.22 -24.09
C ALA A 696 8.20 8.43 -23.66
N ARG A 697 7.62 9.39 -22.91
CA ARG A 697 8.37 10.52 -22.32
C ARG A 697 9.41 10.10 -21.26
N ARG A 698 9.43 8.84 -20.86
CA ARG A 698 10.40 8.26 -19.89
C ARG A 698 11.45 7.39 -20.57
N GLN A 699 11.57 7.47 -21.89
CA GLN A 699 12.63 6.82 -22.66
C GLN A 699 13.89 7.69 -22.70
N PHE A 700 15.05 7.06 -22.53
CA PHE A 700 16.36 7.67 -22.74
C PHE A 700 16.76 7.62 -24.22
N PRO A 701 17.64 8.51 -24.73
CA PRO A 701 18.08 8.48 -26.13
C PRO A 701 18.68 7.15 -26.59
N GLU A 702 19.22 6.35 -25.67
CA GLU A 702 19.76 5.00 -25.92
C GLU A 702 18.67 3.96 -26.23
N GLY A 703 17.40 4.25 -25.91
CA GLY A 703 16.23 3.42 -26.21
C GLY A 703 15.65 2.67 -25.01
N ASP A 704 16.38 2.55 -23.90
CA ASP A 704 15.86 2.04 -22.63
C ASP A 704 15.08 3.11 -21.86
N VAL A 705 14.48 2.74 -20.73
CA VAL A 705 13.44 3.53 -20.08
C VAL A 705 13.62 3.54 -18.55
N GLN A 706 12.94 4.46 -17.86
CA GLN A 706 12.71 4.30 -16.42
C GLN A 706 11.68 3.18 -16.20
N HIS A 707 11.99 2.21 -15.33
CA HIS A 707 11.10 1.10 -14.98
C HIS A 707 9.89 1.56 -14.16
N TRP A 708 10.09 2.55 -13.28
CA TRP A 708 9.00 3.30 -12.63
C TRP A 708 9.45 4.72 -12.26
N TRP A 709 8.49 5.64 -12.11
CA TRP A 709 8.75 7.04 -11.72
C TRP A 709 7.62 7.66 -10.88
N LEU A 710 8.00 8.68 -10.09
CA LEU A 710 7.07 9.53 -9.37
C LEU A 710 6.46 10.57 -10.32
N PRO A 711 5.12 10.73 -10.36
CA PRO A 711 4.43 11.62 -11.30
C PRO A 711 4.95 13.06 -11.31
N ARG A 712 5.19 13.62 -10.11
CA ARG A 712 5.49 15.05 -9.92
C ARG A 712 6.94 15.40 -10.20
N THR A 713 7.88 14.65 -9.63
CA THR A 713 9.32 14.94 -9.74
C THR A 713 9.95 14.29 -10.97
N GLY A 714 9.34 13.23 -11.52
CA GLY A 714 9.98 12.37 -12.51
C GLY A 714 11.11 11.51 -11.94
N ALA A 715 11.40 11.61 -10.63
CA ALA A 715 12.37 10.76 -9.97
C ALA A 715 11.91 9.31 -10.06
N GLY A 716 12.80 8.44 -10.50
CA GLY A 716 12.46 7.08 -10.85
C GLY A 716 13.69 6.22 -10.97
N VAL A 717 13.47 4.93 -11.17
CA VAL A 717 14.55 3.96 -11.30
C VAL A 717 14.76 3.60 -12.77
N ARG A 718 16.01 3.67 -13.23
CA ARG A 718 16.47 3.06 -14.49
C ARG A 718 17.02 1.68 -14.17
N THR A 719 16.61 0.64 -14.90
CA THR A 719 17.00 -0.76 -14.62
C THR A 719 17.44 -1.49 -15.89
N LEU A 720 17.91 -2.72 -15.73
CA LEU A 720 18.14 -3.67 -16.82
C LEU A 720 16.98 -4.64 -17.07
N ILE A 721 15.77 -4.32 -16.60
CA ILE A 721 14.57 -5.13 -16.90
C ILE A 721 14.32 -5.10 -18.41
N SER A 722 14.33 -6.28 -19.01
CA SER A 722 14.56 -6.47 -20.44
C SER A 722 13.29 -6.31 -21.28
N ASP A 723 12.11 -6.48 -20.70
CA ASP A 723 10.85 -6.50 -21.42
C ASP A 723 10.15 -5.14 -21.53
N ASP A 724 10.47 -4.18 -20.64
CA ASP A 724 9.92 -2.82 -20.64
C ASP A 724 9.93 -2.18 -22.04
N VAL A 725 11.04 -2.32 -22.77
CA VAL A 725 11.22 -1.73 -24.11
C VAL A 725 10.30 -2.35 -25.17
N VAL A 726 9.84 -3.59 -24.98
CA VAL A 726 8.91 -4.25 -25.90
C VAL A 726 7.46 -3.79 -25.66
N TRP A 727 7.11 -3.50 -24.39
CA TRP A 727 5.75 -3.10 -24.01
C TRP A 727 5.27 -1.82 -24.69
N LEU A 728 6.16 -0.84 -24.94
CA LEU A 728 5.76 0.43 -25.57
C LEU A 728 5.21 0.21 -26.99
N ALA A 729 5.91 -0.58 -27.80
CA ALA A 729 5.48 -0.90 -29.16
C ALA A 729 4.27 -1.85 -29.15
N HIS A 730 4.23 -2.81 -28.23
CA HIS A 730 3.09 -3.71 -28.07
C HIS A 730 1.80 -2.94 -27.73
N ALA A 731 1.86 -2.03 -26.76
CA ALA A 731 0.73 -1.21 -26.35
C ALA A 731 0.26 -0.30 -27.49
N THR A 732 1.21 0.32 -28.20
CA THR A 732 0.90 1.17 -29.36
C THR A 732 0.24 0.36 -30.49
N ALA A 733 0.74 -0.83 -30.82
CA ALA A 733 0.13 -1.71 -31.81
C ALA A 733 -1.31 -2.08 -31.43
N ARG A 734 -1.54 -2.44 -30.16
CA ARG A 734 -2.88 -2.80 -29.67
C ARG A 734 -3.83 -1.59 -29.68
N TYR A 735 -3.36 -0.41 -29.28
CA TYR A 735 -4.12 0.84 -29.38
C TYR A 735 -4.56 1.09 -30.83
N LEU A 736 -3.62 1.06 -31.79
CA LEU A 736 -3.90 1.25 -33.21
C LEU A 736 -4.92 0.24 -33.75
N LEU A 737 -4.81 -1.03 -33.37
CA LEU A 737 -5.74 -2.08 -33.78
C LEU A 737 -7.17 -1.83 -33.28
N VAL A 738 -7.33 -1.37 -32.04
CA VAL A 738 -8.64 -1.18 -31.42
C VAL A 738 -9.27 0.16 -31.81
N THR A 739 -8.49 1.23 -31.91
CA THR A 739 -9.00 2.58 -32.16
C THR A 739 -8.98 2.98 -33.64
N GLY A 740 -7.99 2.50 -34.40
CA GLY A 740 -7.67 2.99 -35.74
C GLY A 740 -7.01 4.38 -35.75
N ASP A 741 -6.69 4.95 -34.59
CA ASP A 741 -6.12 6.30 -34.47
C ASP A 741 -4.61 6.29 -34.73
N ALA A 742 -4.22 6.37 -36.01
CA ALA A 742 -2.83 6.47 -36.42
C ALA A 742 -2.17 7.82 -36.08
N SER A 743 -2.93 8.84 -35.66
CA SER A 743 -2.37 10.16 -35.38
C SER A 743 -1.41 10.13 -34.18
N ILE A 744 -1.63 9.21 -33.23
CA ILE A 744 -0.78 9.03 -32.04
C ILE A 744 0.70 8.80 -32.41
N LEU A 745 0.97 8.14 -33.55
CA LEU A 745 2.33 7.84 -34.00
C LEU A 745 3.15 9.11 -34.31
N LYS A 746 2.47 10.21 -34.65
CA LYS A 746 3.09 11.48 -35.04
C LYS A 746 3.32 12.43 -33.86
N GLU A 747 2.90 12.06 -32.66
CA GLU A 747 3.11 12.86 -31.45
C GLU A 747 4.62 13.05 -31.19
N GLN A 748 5.04 14.31 -31.02
CA GLN A 748 6.44 14.66 -30.79
C GLN A 748 6.73 14.68 -29.29
N LEU A 749 7.63 13.80 -28.86
CA LEU A 749 7.95 13.57 -27.45
C LEU A 749 9.45 13.74 -27.20
N ALA A 750 9.80 14.46 -26.14
CA ALA A 750 11.16 14.55 -25.65
C ALA A 750 11.60 13.24 -24.98
N PHE A 751 12.87 12.89 -25.14
CA PHE A 751 13.54 11.90 -24.29
C PHE A 751 13.86 12.52 -22.92
N ILE A 752 14.36 11.70 -22.01
CA ILE A 752 15.00 12.14 -20.77
C ILE A 752 16.50 11.85 -20.78
N ASP A 753 17.30 12.74 -20.20
CA ASP A 753 18.74 12.56 -20.01
C ASP A 753 19.02 12.15 -18.55
N GLY A 754 19.94 11.23 -18.34
CA GLY A 754 20.27 10.69 -17.03
C GLY A 754 21.50 9.80 -17.05
N GLN A 755 22.04 9.49 -15.88
CA GLN A 755 23.23 8.65 -15.77
C GLN A 755 22.96 7.26 -16.40
N PRO A 756 23.85 6.75 -17.27
CA PRO A 756 23.79 5.36 -17.70
C PRO A 756 24.19 4.44 -16.54
N LEU A 757 23.62 3.25 -16.49
CA LEU A 757 24.03 2.24 -15.51
C LEU A 757 25.51 1.88 -15.72
N GLY A 758 26.28 1.93 -14.65
CA GLY A 758 27.68 1.51 -14.63
C GLY A 758 27.86 0.01 -14.82
N GLU A 759 29.09 -0.44 -15.03
CA GLU A 759 29.40 -1.87 -15.09
C GLU A 759 29.07 -2.54 -13.74
N GLY A 760 28.20 -3.55 -13.76
CA GLY A 760 27.72 -4.25 -12.56
C GLY A 760 26.61 -3.52 -11.79
N GLU A 761 26.13 -2.36 -12.25
CA GLU A 761 24.99 -1.67 -11.66
C GLU A 761 23.68 -2.20 -12.27
N HIS A 762 22.75 -2.68 -11.42
CA HIS A 762 21.48 -3.26 -11.86
C HIS A 762 20.35 -2.23 -11.94
N ASP A 763 20.41 -1.21 -11.09
CA ASP A 763 19.42 -0.15 -11.01
C ASP A 763 20.04 1.15 -10.48
N ALA A 764 19.44 2.28 -10.85
CA ALA A 764 19.79 3.59 -10.33
C ALA A 764 18.54 4.45 -10.16
N PHE A 765 18.30 4.95 -8.94
CA PHE A 765 17.23 5.90 -8.65
C PHE A 765 17.73 7.34 -8.69
N PHE A 766 17.17 8.16 -9.57
CA PHE A 766 17.54 9.57 -9.73
C PHE A 766 16.42 10.39 -10.37
N THR A 767 16.55 11.71 -10.31
CA THR A 767 15.70 12.65 -11.05
C THR A 767 16.35 12.96 -12.41
N PRO A 768 15.76 12.55 -13.54
CA PRO A 768 16.31 12.83 -14.86
C PRO A 768 16.04 14.28 -15.29
N GLU A 769 16.80 14.74 -16.29
CA GLU A 769 16.53 16.00 -16.99
C GLU A 769 15.71 15.73 -18.27
N ILE A 770 14.89 16.70 -18.68
CA ILE A 770 14.18 16.60 -19.97
C ILE A 770 15.16 16.91 -21.10
N SER A 771 15.33 15.97 -22.03
CA SER A 771 16.25 16.14 -23.15
C SER A 771 15.73 17.15 -24.16
N LYS A 772 16.65 17.87 -24.82
CA LYS A 772 16.33 18.69 -26.01
C LYS A 772 16.03 17.85 -27.25
N LYS A 773 16.39 16.56 -27.23
CA LYS A 773 16.12 15.63 -28.32
C LYS A 773 14.66 15.21 -28.26
N THR A 774 13.96 15.37 -29.37
CA THR A 774 12.57 14.94 -29.54
C THR A 774 12.45 13.97 -30.70
N ALA A 775 11.51 13.04 -30.62
CA ALA A 775 11.18 12.14 -31.71
C ALA A 775 9.68 11.83 -31.74
N THR A 776 9.20 11.30 -32.86
CA THR A 776 7.82 10.82 -32.97
C THR A 776 7.59 9.62 -32.06
N LEU A 777 6.35 9.37 -31.61
CA LEU A 777 6.04 8.13 -30.88
C LEU A 777 6.44 6.88 -31.67
N TYR A 778 6.28 6.90 -33.01
CA TYR A 778 6.79 5.84 -33.88
C TYR A 778 8.28 5.59 -33.66
N ASP A 779 9.11 6.65 -33.66
CA ASP A 779 10.55 6.54 -33.46
C ASP A 779 10.92 6.07 -32.04
N HIS A 780 10.16 6.46 -31.01
CA HIS A 780 10.33 5.95 -29.64
C HIS A 780 10.10 4.43 -29.59
N CYS A 781 9.01 3.96 -30.19
CA CYS A 781 8.72 2.53 -30.33
C CYS A 781 9.80 1.80 -31.13
N ALA A 782 10.21 2.38 -32.27
CA ALA A 782 11.21 1.78 -33.15
C ALA A 782 12.58 1.64 -32.47
N ARG A 783 13.02 2.65 -31.71
CA ARG A 783 14.26 2.60 -30.92
C ARG A 783 14.21 1.54 -29.83
N ALA A 784 13.07 1.41 -29.16
CA ALA A 784 12.87 0.41 -28.12
C ALA A 784 12.99 -1.01 -28.70
N LEU A 785 12.37 -1.27 -29.85
CA LEU A 785 12.46 -2.55 -30.57
C LEU A 785 13.86 -2.81 -31.12
N ASP A 786 14.52 -1.81 -31.70
CA ASP A 786 15.91 -1.91 -32.16
C ASP A 786 16.85 -2.31 -30.99
N LEU A 787 16.61 -1.75 -29.80
CA LEU A 787 17.35 -2.11 -28.59
C LEU A 787 17.04 -3.53 -28.10
N ALA A 788 15.77 -3.95 -28.11
CA ALA A 788 15.39 -5.32 -27.76
C ALA A 788 16.09 -6.35 -28.67
N ILE A 789 16.14 -6.09 -29.98
CA ILE A 789 16.86 -6.90 -30.96
C ILE A 789 18.37 -6.92 -30.68
N LYS A 790 18.96 -5.76 -30.35
CA LYS A 790 20.38 -5.66 -29.99
C LYS A 790 20.71 -6.45 -28.71
N ARG A 791 19.77 -6.53 -27.78
CA ARG A 791 19.84 -7.33 -26.53
C ARG A 791 19.44 -8.78 -26.76
N SER A 792 19.86 -9.38 -27.88
CA SER A 792 19.66 -10.80 -28.16
C SER A 792 21.00 -11.54 -28.17
N SER A 793 20.98 -12.80 -27.77
CA SER A 793 22.14 -13.69 -27.85
C SER A 793 22.53 -13.97 -29.30
N PRO A 794 23.71 -14.55 -29.56
CA PRO A 794 24.10 -15.00 -30.90
C PRO A 794 23.12 -16.03 -31.51
N ALA A 795 22.41 -16.79 -30.67
CA ALA A 795 21.36 -17.71 -31.12
C ALA A 795 20.07 -16.99 -31.54
N GLY A 796 19.92 -15.72 -31.15
CA GLY A 796 18.79 -14.86 -31.51
C GLY A 796 17.70 -14.76 -30.44
N LEU A 797 17.86 -15.41 -29.28
CA LEU A 797 16.93 -15.27 -28.14
C LEU A 797 17.21 -13.96 -27.39
N PRO A 798 16.20 -13.25 -26.86
CA PRO A 798 16.41 -12.07 -26.02
C PRO A 798 17.17 -12.43 -24.75
N LEU A 799 18.08 -11.55 -24.33
CA LEU A 799 18.76 -11.65 -23.06
C LEU A 799 17.81 -11.25 -21.93
N ILE A 800 17.79 -12.03 -20.85
CA ILE A 800 16.94 -11.73 -19.68
C ILE A 800 17.50 -10.59 -18.83
N LEU A 801 18.82 -10.38 -18.85
CA LEU A 801 19.51 -9.31 -18.12
C LEU A 801 19.15 -9.28 -16.62
N GLY A 802 18.70 -8.13 -16.10
CA GLY A 802 18.30 -7.96 -14.71
C GLY A 802 16.89 -8.48 -14.38
N GLY A 803 16.23 -9.16 -15.32
CA GLY A 803 14.87 -9.68 -15.23
C GLY A 803 14.08 -9.44 -16.51
N ASP A 804 13.05 -10.22 -16.73
CA ASP A 804 12.00 -9.93 -17.71
C ASP A 804 10.71 -9.62 -16.94
N TRP A 805 9.52 -10.00 -17.44
CA TRP A 805 8.28 -9.77 -16.69
C TRP A 805 8.28 -10.38 -15.28
N ASN A 806 9.05 -11.45 -15.05
CA ASN A 806 9.31 -11.93 -13.69
C ASN A 806 10.52 -11.19 -13.11
N ASP A 807 10.25 -10.07 -12.44
CA ASP A 807 11.24 -9.22 -11.79
C ASP A 807 12.12 -10.00 -10.77
N GLY A 808 11.60 -11.09 -10.21
CA GLY A 808 12.29 -11.94 -9.23
C GLY A 808 13.46 -12.76 -9.77
N MET A 809 13.54 -12.94 -11.09
CA MET A 809 14.60 -13.69 -11.76
C MET A 809 15.83 -12.82 -12.10
N ASN A 810 16.13 -11.86 -11.23
CA ASN A 810 17.09 -10.78 -11.51
C ASN A 810 18.56 -11.20 -11.57
N ARG A 811 18.89 -12.47 -11.25
CA ARG A 811 20.25 -13.02 -11.36
C ARG A 811 20.42 -14.07 -12.45
N VAL A 812 19.38 -14.35 -13.24
CA VAL A 812 19.48 -15.35 -14.32
C VAL A 812 20.43 -14.89 -15.43
N GLY A 813 20.43 -13.59 -15.75
CA GLY A 813 21.25 -13.00 -16.82
C GLY A 813 22.06 -11.79 -16.38
N GLU A 814 22.47 -11.72 -15.11
CA GLU A 814 23.15 -10.55 -14.52
C GLU A 814 24.48 -10.21 -15.21
N HIS A 815 25.10 -11.18 -15.88
CA HIS A 815 26.31 -11.01 -16.69
C HIS A 815 26.04 -10.84 -18.20
N GLY A 816 24.78 -10.64 -18.59
CA GLY A 816 24.40 -10.28 -19.96
C GLY A 816 24.48 -11.42 -20.97
N LYS A 817 24.36 -12.67 -20.53
CA LYS A 817 24.41 -13.87 -21.39
C LYS A 817 23.17 -14.77 -21.25
N GLY A 818 22.51 -14.75 -20.10
CA GLY A 818 21.28 -15.52 -19.85
C GLY A 818 20.15 -15.08 -20.77
N GLU A 819 19.34 -16.04 -21.22
CA GLU A 819 18.30 -15.85 -22.24
C GLU A 819 16.89 -16.03 -21.68
N SER A 820 15.90 -15.34 -22.26
CA SER A 820 14.47 -15.47 -21.94
C SER A 820 13.65 -15.96 -23.14
N VAL A 821 12.98 -17.11 -22.97
CA VAL A 821 12.10 -17.69 -24.00
C VAL A 821 10.74 -16.98 -24.04
N TRP A 822 10.21 -16.59 -22.88
CA TRP A 822 8.98 -15.81 -22.79
C TRP A 822 9.11 -14.47 -23.52
N LEU A 823 10.19 -13.73 -23.24
CA LEU A 823 10.45 -12.46 -23.91
C LEU A 823 10.66 -12.68 -25.41
N GLY A 824 11.22 -13.82 -25.81
CA GLY A 824 11.33 -14.21 -27.22
C GLY A 824 9.97 -14.29 -27.92
N TRP A 825 8.99 -14.99 -27.34
CA TRP A 825 7.64 -15.03 -27.89
C TRP A 825 6.96 -13.66 -27.93
N PHE A 826 7.12 -12.89 -26.86
CA PHE A 826 6.54 -11.55 -26.75
C PHE A 826 7.13 -10.57 -27.78
N LEU A 827 8.46 -10.58 -27.95
CA LEU A 827 9.16 -9.80 -28.95
C LEU A 827 8.76 -10.23 -30.37
N LEU A 828 8.71 -11.53 -30.64
CA LEU A 828 8.32 -12.05 -31.96
C LEU A 828 6.92 -11.57 -32.37
N LYS A 829 5.94 -11.65 -31.45
CA LYS A 829 4.60 -11.10 -31.66
C LYS A 829 4.64 -9.61 -31.98
N THR A 830 5.37 -8.85 -31.17
CA THR A 830 5.41 -7.39 -31.28
C THR A 830 6.09 -6.94 -32.56
N LEU A 831 7.17 -7.59 -32.99
CA LEU A 831 7.81 -7.33 -34.28
C LEU A 831 6.85 -7.63 -35.45
N GLY A 832 6.10 -8.72 -35.38
CA GLY A 832 5.08 -9.09 -36.37
C GLY A 832 3.97 -8.04 -36.48
N ASP A 833 3.49 -7.53 -35.35
CA ASP A 833 2.43 -6.51 -35.31
C ASP A 833 2.93 -5.12 -35.76
N PHE A 834 4.17 -4.77 -35.44
CA PHE A 834 4.69 -3.42 -35.65
C PHE A 834 5.43 -3.24 -36.99
N ALA A 835 5.93 -4.32 -37.62
CA ALA A 835 6.54 -4.22 -38.95
C ALA A 835 5.59 -3.67 -40.04
N PRO A 836 4.29 -4.03 -40.09
CA PRO A 836 3.31 -3.37 -40.97
C PRO A 836 3.12 -1.88 -40.66
N VAL A 837 3.16 -1.49 -39.38
CA VAL A 837 3.09 -0.08 -38.96
C VAL A 837 4.30 0.68 -39.51
N ALA A 838 5.52 0.16 -39.34
CA ALA A 838 6.73 0.76 -39.90
C ALA A 838 6.69 0.92 -41.42
N LYS A 839 6.15 -0.07 -42.16
CA LYS A 839 5.94 0.07 -43.62
C LYS A 839 5.00 1.22 -43.96
N THR A 840 3.91 1.34 -43.21
CA THR A 840 2.90 2.41 -43.41
C THR A 840 3.49 3.79 -43.09
N GLU A 841 4.38 3.86 -42.11
CA GLU A 841 5.12 5.06 -41.72
C GLU A 841 6.30 5.39 -42.66
N GLY A 842 6.55 4.56 -43.70
CA GLY A 842 7.58 4.79 -44.72
C GLY A 842 8.97 4.22 -44.38
N ASP A 843 9.12 3.48 -43.27
CA ASP A 843 10.38 2.88 -42.83
C ASP A 843 10.48 1.40 -43.23
N ALA A 844 10.56 1.18 -44.55
CA ALA A 844 10.69 -0.18 -45.10
C ALA A 844 11.98 -0.88 -44.64
N LYS A 845 13.02 -0.13 -44.29
CA LYS A 845 14.31 -0.66 -43.84
C LYS A 845 14.20 -1.33 -42.48
N ARG A 846 13.62 -0.66 -41.48
CA ARG A 846 13.38 -1.30 -40.17
C ARG A 846 12.40 -2.44 -40.29
N ALA A 847 11.31 -2.27 -41.04
CA ALA A 847 10.34 -3.34 -41.25
C ALA A 847 11.00 -4.62 -41.80
N GLN A 848 11.94 -4.51 -42.75
CA GLN A 848 12.68 -5.65 -43.29
C GLN A 848 13.68 -6.23 -42.27
N ALA A 849 14.39 -5.37 -41.53
CA ALA A 849 15.34 -5.81 -40.51
C ALA A 849 14.65 -6.57 -39.36
N TRP A 850 13.50 -6.06 -38.91
CA TRP A 850 12.67 -6.69 -37.89
C TRP A 850 12.08 -8.01 -38.37
N ALA A 851 11.58 -8.08 -39.61
CA ALA A 851 11.11 -9.35 -40.19
C ALA A 851 12.25 -10.39 -40.28
N LYS A 852 13.45 -9.97 -40.69
CA LYS A 852 14.62 -10.86 -40.72
C LYS A 852 15.01 -11.36 -39.33
N HIS A 853 14.97 -10.50 -38.32
CA HIS A 853 15.26 -10.91 -36.95
C HIS A 853 14.15 -11.83 -36.41
N ALA A 854 12.88 -11.54 -36.70
CA ALA A 854 11.75 -12.40 -36.35
C ALA A 854 11.93 -13.83 -36.88
N ASP A 855 12.43 -14.01 -38.12
CA ASP A 855 12.76 -15.34 -38.67
C ASP A 855 13.89 -16.06 -37.90
N VAL A 856 14.90 -15.31 -37.44
CA VAL A 856 16.00 -15.86 -36.61
C VAL A 856 15.47 -16.27 -35.24
N LEU A 857 14.74 -15.37 -34.59
CA LEU A 857 14.14 -15.57 -33.27
C LEU A 857 13.17 -16.76 -33.28
N LYS A 858 12.27 -16.84 -34.27
CA LYS A 858 11.34 -17.97 -34.43
C LYS A 858 12.08 -19.30 -34.55
N ARG A 859 13.17 -19.36 -35.33
CA ARG A 859 13.99 -20.58 -35.43
C ARG A 859 14.64 -20.94 -34.12
N ALA A 860 15.13 -19.97 -33.35
CA ALA A 860 15.72 -20.21 -32.04
C ALA A 860 14.68 -20.77 -31.05
N LEU A 861 13.51 -20.15 -30.98
CA LEU A 861 12.38 -20.59 -30.16
C LEU A 861 11.92 -22.01 -30.53
N GLU A 862 11.85 -22.32 -31.82
CA GLU A 862 11.48 -23.64 -32.33
C GLU A 862 12.66 -24.63 -32.43
N SER A 863 13.83 -24.32 -31.88
CA SER A 863 14.94 -25.28 -31.85
C SER A 863 15.59 -25.32 -30.48
N THR A 864 16.38 -24.32 -30.12
CA THR A 864 17.17 -24.30 -28.88
C THR A 864 16.30 -24.18 -27.63
N ALA A 865 15.14 -23.54 -27.72
CA ALA A 865 14.22 -23.40 -26.60
C ALA A 865 13.28 -24.61 -26.42
N TRP A 866 13.10 -25.48 -27.40
CA TRP A 866 12.26 -26.67 -27.27
C TRP A 866 12.99 -27.78 -26.49
N ASP A 867 12.41 -28.21 -25.36
CA ASP A 867 13.03 -29.21 -24.48
C ASP A 867 12.55 -30.66 -24.71
N GLY A 868 11.80 -30.87 -25.79
CA GLY A 868 11.25 -32.17 -26.18
C GLY A 868 9.76 -32.33 -25.86
N GLU A 869 9.30 -31.79 -24.74
CA GLU A 869 7.89 -31.86 -24.29
C GLU A 869 7.27 -30.47 -24.02
N TRP A 870 8.08 -29.47 -23.71
CA TRP A 870 7.68 -28.09 -23.52
C TRP A 870 8.82 -27.13 -23.90
N TYR A 871 8.53 -25.83 -23.96
CA TYR A 871 9.54 -24.80 -24.15
C TYR A 871 10.22 -24.47 -22.83
N ARG A 872 11.54 -24.35 -22.84
CA ARG A 872 12.33 -23.88 -21.69
C ARG A 872 11.87 -22.51 -21.24
N ARG A 873 12.15 -22.16 -19.99
CA ARG A 873 11.95 -20.80 -19.48
C ARG A 873 13.04 -19.85 -19.98
N GLY A 874 14.26 -20.37 -20.14
CA GLY A 874 15.44 -19.59 -20.50
C GLY A 874 16.75 -20.35 -20.27
N SER A 875 17.83 -19.61 -20.10
CA SER A 875 19.14 -20.10 -19.71
C SER A 875 19.83 -19.13 -18.76
N PHE A 876 20.66 -19.63 -17.85
CA PHE A 876 21.55 -18.81 -17.04
C PHE A 876 22.74 -18.29 -17.88
N ASP A 877 23.51 -17.35 -17.34
CA ASP A 877 24.69 -16.78 -18.00
C ASP A 877 25.77 -17.80 -18.43
N ASP A 878 25.82 -18.96 -17.78
CA ASP A 878 26.75 -20.05 -18.12
C ASP A 878 26.16 -21.07 -19.13
N GLY A 879 24.95 -20.81 -19.62
CA GLY A 879 24.23 -21.68 -20.55
C GLY A 879 23.44 -22.80 -19.88
N THR A 880 23.42 -22.90 -18.54
CA THR A 880 22.59 -23.88 -17.83
C THR A 880 21.11 -23.67 -18.17
N PRO A 881 20.37 -24.69 -18.65
CA PRO A 881 18.95 -24.55 -18.95
C PRO A 881 18.09 -24.24 -17.71
N LEU A 882 17.15 -23.31 -17.87
CA LEU A 882 16.12 -22.96 -16.90
C LEU A 882 14.74 -23.37 -17.44
N GLY A 883 13.86 -23.94 -16.61
CA GLY A 883 12.57 -24.45 -17.10
C GLY A 883 12.70 -25.71 -17.95
N SER A 884 13.66 -26.58 -17.65
CA SER A 884 13.92 -27.82 -18.40
C SER A 884 13.43 -29.05 -17.62
N ARG A 885 13.09 -30.12 -18.34
CA ARG A 885 12.83 -31.46 -17.76
C ARG A 885 14.00 -31.99 -16.91
N ASN A 886 15.21 -31.49 -17.17
CA ASN A 886 16.42 -31.84 -16.42
C ASN A 886 16.65 -30.91 -15.20
N SER A 887 15.92 -29.80 -15.08
CA SER A 887 16.02 -28.91 -13.93
C SER A 887 15.47 -29.61 -12.67
N GLN A 888 16.05 -29.35 -11.50
CA GLN A 888 15.54 -29.90 -10.24
C GLN A 888 14.35 -29.11 -9.71
N GLU A 889 14.45 -27.79 -9.81
CA GLU A 889 13.45 -26.78 -9.44
C GLU A 889 13.16 -25.92 -10.68
N CYS A 890 11.97 -25.32 -10.77
CA CYS A 890 11.48 -24.65 -11.99
C CYS A 890 11.67 -25.54 -13.23
N LYS A 891 11.00 -26.71 -13.24
CA LYS A 891 11.05 -27.67 -14.37
C LYS A 891 10.24 -27.19 -15.56
N ILE A 892 9.09 -26.59 -15.28
CA ILE A 892 8.19 -26.03 -16.29
C ILE A 892 7.61 -24.73 -15.73
N ASP A 893 7.57 -23.71 -16.59
CA ASP A 893 7.05 -22.38 -16.29
C ASP A 893 5.91 -22.05 -17.27
N SER A 894 4.78 -21.60 -16.74
CA SER A 894 3.54 -21.31 -17.47
C SER A 894 3.69 -20.24 -18.54
N ILE A 895 4.53 -19.20 -18.33
CA ILE A 895 4.51 -18.03 -19.21
C ILE A 895 5.14 -18.34 -20.56
N ALA A 896 6.21 -19.15 -20.60
CA ALA A 896 6.84 -19.55 -21.85
C ALA A 896 5.90 -20.43 -22.71
N GLN A 897 5.07 -21.26 -22.07
CA GLN A 897 4.12 -22.14 -22.78
C GLN A 897 2.91 -21.33 -23.27
N SER A 898 2.35 -20.50 -22.39
CA SER A 898 1.20 -19.67 -22.74
C SER A 898 1.53 -18.76 -23.93
N TRP A 899 2.71 -18.13 -23.92
CA TRP A 899 3.11 -17.21 -24.99
C TRP A 899 3.55 -17.88 -26.29
N SER A 900 3.87 -19.18 -26.31
CA SER A 900 4.03 -19.89 -27.59
C SER A 900 2.71 -19.91 -28.38
N VAL A 901 1.58 -19.94 -27.67
CA VAL A 901 0.23 -19.80 -28.24
C VAL A 901 -0.13 -18.34 -28.47
N LEU A 902 -0.01 -17.46 -27.47
CA LEU A 902 -0.47 -16.07 -27.54
C LEU A 902 0.30 -15.22 -28.57
N SER A 903 1.52 -15.62 -28.90
CA SER A 903 2.27 -15.02 -29.99
C SER A 903 1.69 -15.36 -31.37
N GLY A 904 0.89 -16.43 -31.49
CA GLY A 904 0.38 -16.92 -32.77
C GLY A 904 1.46 -17.50 -33.70
N GLU A 905 2.70 -17.62 -33.23
CA GLU A 905 3.85 -17.97 -34.05
C GLU A 905 4.47 -19.33 -33.70
N GLY A 906 4.13 -19.90 -32.54
CA GLY A 906 4.60 -21.22 -32.14
C GLY A 906 4.09 -22.34 -33.03
N ASP A 907 4.86 -23.42 -33.13
CA ASP A 907 4.41 -24.64 -33.79
C ASP A 907 3.16 -25.19 -33.07
N PRO A 908 2.03 -25.41 -33.77
CA PRO A 908 0.79 -25.80 -33.12
C PRO A 908 0.87 -27.13 -32.37
N ALA A 909 1.62 -28.11 -32.88
CA ALA A 909 1.72 -29.42 -32.23
C ALA A 909 2.56 -29.34 -30.96
N ARG A 910 3.66 -28.59 -31.00
CA ARG A 910 4.52 -28.35 -29.83
C ARG A 910 3.84 -27.51 -28.77
N SER A 911 3.18 -26.42 -29.18
CA SER A 911 2.41 -25.58 -28.26
C SER A 911 1.29 -26.37 -27.59
N THR A 912 0.62 -27.26 -28.33
CA THR A 912 -0.37 -28.18 -27.75
C THR A 912 0.25 -29.10 -26.72
N THR A 913 1.35 -29.77 -27.07
CA THR A 913 2.07 -30.66 -26.15
C THR A 913 2.55 -29.92 -24.89
N ALA A 914 3.10 -28.72 -25.05
CA ALA A 914 3.59 -27.89 -23.95
C ALA A 914 2.46 -27.47 -22.99
N MET A 915 1.32 -27.05 -23.54
CA MET A 915 0.16 -26.64 -22.75
C MET A 915 -0.51 -27.83 -22.06
N GLU A 916 -0.52 -29.03 -22.64
CA GLU A 916 -0.96 -30.26 -21.97
C GLU A 916 -0.07 -30.60 -20.76
N GLN A 917 1.26 -30.50 -20.91
CA GLN A 917 2.18 -30.70 -19.78
C GLN A 917 2.04 -29.62 -18.72
N ALA A 918 1.89 -28.36 -19.12
CA ALA A 918 1.64 -27.26 -18.19
C ALA A 918 0.32 -27.46 -17.43
N THR A 919 -0.76 -27.84 -18.12
CA THR A 919 -2.05 -28.17 -17.48
C THR A 919 -1.87 -29.27 -16.43
N LYS A 920 -1.23 -30.37 -16.81
CA LYS A 920 -1.00 -31.52 -15.92
C LYS A 920 -0.15 -31.19 -14.68
N LEU A 921 0.85 -30.31 -14.81
CA LEU A 921 1.84 -30.06 -13.76
C LEU A 921 1.57 -28.80 -12.93
N LEU A 922 0.88 -27.81 -13.51
CA LEU A 922 0.70 -26.49 -12.90
C LEU A 922 -0.72 -26.24 -12.41
N VAL A 923 -1.73 -26.89 -12.97
CA VAL A 923 -3.11 -26.79 -12.44
C VAL A 923 -3.26 -27.72 -11.24
N ASP A 924 -3.72 -27.16 -10.12
CA ASP A 924 -3.89 -27.87 -8.86
C ASP A 924 -5.37 -27.83 -8.45
N ASP A 925 -6.07 -28.94 -8.70
CA ASP A 925 -7.51 -29.05 -8.41
C ASP A 925 -7.84 -28.97 -6.92
N LYS A 926 -6.91 -29.43 -6.06
CA LYS A 926 -7.12 -29.45 -4.61
C LYS A 926 -7.09 -28.03 -4.05
N LEU A 927 -6.10 -27.24 -4.48
CA LEU A 927 -5.96 -25.84 -4.07
C LEU A 927 -6.81 -24.89 -4.92
N LYS A 928 -7.35 -25.36 -6.06
CA LYS A 928 -8.04 -24.55 -7.08
C LYS A 928 -7.17 -23.40 -7.58
N ILE A 929 -5.94 -23.71 -8.00
CA ILE A 929 -4.99 -22.70 -8.49
C ILE A 929 -4.27 -23.16 -9.76
N VAL A 930 -3.69 -22.20 -10.48
CA VAL A 930 -2.76 -22.41 -11.60
C VAL A 930 -1.39 -21.82 -11.22
N LYS A 931 -0.42 -22.69 -10.97
CA LYS A 931 0.94 -22.31 -10.51
C LYS A 931 1.72 -21.61 -11.63
N LEU A 932 2.57 -20.64 -11.26
CA LEU A 932 3.47 -19.98 -12.20
C LEU A 932 4.50 -20.96 -12.77
N PHE A 933 5.14 -21.73 -11.90
CA PHE A 933 6.06 -22.81 -12.26
C PHE A 933 6.13 -23.87 -11.15
N THR A 934 6.70 -25.04 -11.45
CA THR A 934 6.90 -26.11 -10.46
C THR A 934 8.14 -26.94 -10.74
N PRO A 935 8.80 -27.53 -9.72
CA PRO A 935 8.70 -27.18 -8.30
C PRO A 935 9.23 -25.76 -8.02
N PRO A 936 8.83 -25.12 -6.90
CA PRO A 936 9.40 -23.84 -6.47
C PRO A 936 10.91 -23.91 -6.20
N PHE A 937 11.61 -22.79 -6.29
CA PHE A 937 13.01 -22.69 -5.89
C PHE A 937 13.16 -22.77 -4.37
N SER A 938 14.16 -23.52 -3.90
CA SER A 938 14.47 -23.65 -2.48
C SER A 938 15.94 -23.95 -2.27
N LYS A 939 16.46 -25.00 -2.92
CA LYS A 939 17.78 -25.56 -2.65
C LYS A 939 18.74 -25.47 -3.84
N THR A 940 18.28 -25.04 -5.01
CA THR A 940 19.13 -24.89 -6.21
C THR A 940 20.43 -24.13 -5.91
N GLU A 941 21.56 -24.62 -6.41
CA GLU A 941 22.84 -23.91 -6.34
C GLU A 941 22.89 -22.72 -7.30
N LYS A 942 22.22 -22.83 -8.46
CA LYS A 942 22.06 -21.74 -9.42
C LYS A 942 21.06 -20.74 -8.85
N ASP A 943 21.55 -19.56 -8.48
CA ASP A 943 20.75 -18.52 -7.86
C ASP A 943 19.92 -17.77 -8.92
N PRO A 944 18.58 -17.89 -8.92
CA PRO A 944 17.73 -17.16 -9.86
C PRO A 944 17.57 -15.68 -9.48
N GLY A 945 17.94 -15.27 -8.25
CA GLY A 945 17.71 -13.92 -7.75
C GLY A 945 16.76 -13.89 -6.55
N TYR A 946 16.19 -12.72 -6.27
CA TYR A 946 15.41 -12.50 -5.05
C TYR A 946 14.14 -13.36 -4.99
N ILE A 947 13.68 -13.94 -6.10
CA ILE A 947 12.56 -14.90 -6.12
C ILE A 947 12.78 -16.06 -5.13
N LYS A 948 14.04 -16.50 -4.94
CA LYS A 948 14.39 -17.57 -4.00
C LYS A 948 14.32 -17.11 -2.52
N SER A 949 14.20 -15.81 -2.26
CA SER A 949 13.97 -15.26 -0.91
C SER A 949 12.52 -15.45 -0.45
N TYR A 950 11.58 -15.68 -1.36
CA TYR A 950 10.22 -16.04 -0.98
C TYR A 950 10.14 -17.50 -0.55
N PRO A 951 9.28 -17.84 0.45
CA PRO A 951 9.01 -19.22 0.78
C PRO A 951 8.52 -20.02 -0.44
N PRO A 952 8.89 -21.32 -0.56
CA PRO A 952 8.44 -22.16 -1.66
C PRO A 952 6.91 -22.21 -1.78
N GLY A 953 6.37 -21.89 -2.97
CA GLY A 953 4.93 -21.83 -3.23
C GLY A 953 4.29 -20.47 -2.91
N VAL A 954 5.05 -19.42 -2.64
CA VAL A 954 4.55 -18.07 -2.32
C VAL A 954 4.96 -17.10 -3.42
N ARG A 955 4.03 -16.23 -3.83
CA ARG A 955 4.27 -15.19 -4.84
C ARG A 955 4.84 -15.76 -6.14
N GLU A 956 5.86 -15.12 -6.70
CA GLU A 956 6.52 -15.57 -7.92
C GLU A 956 7.25 -16.92 -7.72
N ASN A 957 7.57 -17.34 -6.49
CA ASN A 957 8.28 -18.60 -6.24
C ASN A 957 7.35 -19.83 -6.25
N GLY A 958 6.79 -20.14 -7.42
CA GLY A 958 5.95 -21.33 -7.66
C GLY A 958 4.55 -21.28 -7.05
N GLY A 959 4.11 -20.13 -6.53
CA GLY A 959 2.69 -19.87 -6.24
C GLY A 959 1.89 -19.64 -7.54
N GLN A 960 0.57 -19.45 -7.43
CA GLN A 960 -0.18 -18.84 -8.51
C GLN A 960 0.14 -17.35 -8.52
N TYR A 961 0.66 -16.88 -9.64
CA TYR A 961 0.69 -15.46 -9.94
C TYR A 961 -0.45 -15.19 -10.92
N THR A 962 -1.54 -14.60 -10.44
CA THR A 962 -2.83 -14.60 -11.15
C THR A 962 -2.71 -14.00 -12.54
N HIS A 963 -1.91 -12.95 -12.71
CA HIS A 963 -1.60 -12.36 -14.01
C HIS A 963 -1.05 -13.41 -15.01
N ALA A 964 -0.06 -14.22 -14.65
CA ALA A 964 0.45 -15.28 -15.52
C ALA A 964 -0.60 -16.37 -15.77
N ALA A 965 -1.38 -16.73 -14.74
CA ALA A 965 -2.47 -17.69 -14.88
C ALA A 965 -3.56 -17.21 -15.84
N THR A 966 -3.81 -15.90 -15.96
CA THR A 966 -4.76 -15.39 -16.96
C THR A 966 -4.25 -15.57 -18.39
N TRP A 967 -2.95 -15.44 -18.65
CA TRP A 967 -2.37 -15.76 -19.96
C TRP A 967 -2.53 -17.24 -20.29
N PHE A 968 -2.37 -18.11 -19.30
CA PHE A 968 -2.61 -19.54 -19.44
C PHE A 968 -4.07 -19.83 -19.86
N VAL A 969 -5.05 -19.20 -19.22
CA VAL A 969 -6.47 -19.27 -19.60
C VAL A 969 -6.71 -18.81 -21.04
N ILE A 970 -6.16 -17.65 -21.42
CA ILE A 970 -6.33 -17.11 -22.78
C ILE A 970 -5.69 -18.06 -23.81
N ALA A 971 -4.52 -18.64 -23.51
CA ALA A 971 -3.85 -19.60 -24.38
C ALA A 971 -4.70 -20.85 -24.62
N LEU A 972 -5.27 -21.44 -23.56
CA LEU A 972 -6.20 -22.58 -23.68
C LEU A 972 -7.41 -22.23 -24.56
N ALA A 973 -7.97 -21.02 -24.38
CA ALA A 973 -9.08 -20.54 -25.18
C ALA A 973 -8.70 -20.34 -26.67
N GLU A 974 -7.51 -19.81 -26.97
CA GLU A 974 -6.99 -19.69 -28.34
C GLU A 974 -6.73 -21.04 -29.01
N MET A 975 -6.34 -22.07 -28.25
CA MET A 975 -6.21 -23.44 -28.76
C MET A 975 -7.55 -24.15 -29.00
N GLY A 976 -8.68 -23.55 -28.58
CA GLY A 976 -10.00 -24.19 -28.64
C GLY A 976 -10.23 -25.23 -27.54
N GLN A 977 -9.39 -25.27 -26.50
CA GLN A 977 -9.59 -26.09 -25.30
C GLN A 977 -10.54 -25.39 -24.33
N VAL A 978 -11.77 -25.14 -24.80
CA VAL A 978 -12.68 -24.17 -24.20
C VAL A 978 -13.16 -24.55 -22.79
N ASP A 979 -13.50 -25.82 -22.55
CA ASP A 979 -13.93 -26.28 -21.23
C ASP A 979 -12.81 -26.14 -20.19
N GLU A 980 -11.57 -26.46 -20.59
CA GLU A 980 -10.39 -26.35 -19.74
C GLU A 980 -10.04 -24.89 -19.45
N ALA A 981 -10.16 -24.02 -20.46
CA ALA A 981 -9.99 -22.57 -20.30
C ALA A 981 -10.98 -22.00 -19.28
N TYR A 982 -12.27 -22.35 -19.39
CA TYR A 982 -13.30 -21.88 -18.46
C TYR A 982 -13.12 -22.46 -17.06
N ARG A 983 -12.72 -23.74 -16.95
CA ARG A 983 -12.40 -24.38 -15.67
C ARG A 983 -11.27 -23.65 -14.94
N CYS A 984 -10.19 -23.34 -15.66
CA CYS A 984 -9.08 -22.55 -15.10
C CYS A 984 -9.51 -21.12 -14.79
N PHE A 985 -10.30 -20.46 -15.65
CA PHE A 985 -10.85 -19.13 -15.35
C PHE A 985 -11.66 -19.12 -14.04
N SER A 986 -12.51 -20.14 -13.86
CA SER A 986 -13.32 -20.31 -12.64
C SER A 986 -12.45 -20.45 -11.38
N MET A 987 -11.27 -21.09 -11.49
CA MET A 987 -10.26 -21.11 -10.42
C MET A 987 -9.59 -19.77 -10.15
N LEU A 988 -9.58 -18.83 -11.10
CA LEU A 988 -8.99 -17.50 -10.89
C LEU A 988 -10.00 -16.48 -10.35
N ASN A 989 -11.30 -16.78 -10.44
CA ASN A 989 -12.35 -15.88 -9.97
C ASN A 989 -12.37 -15.86 -8.42
N PRO A 990 -12.12 -14.71 -7.76
CA PRO A 990 -12.02 -14.61 -6.30
C PRO A 990 -13.29 -15.07 -5.57
N VAL A 991 -14.47 -14.94 -6.20
CA VAL A 991 -15.75 -15.40 -5.64
C VAL A 991 -15.72 -16.90 -5.34
N ASN A 992 -15.06 -17.68 -6.20
CA ASN A 992 -15.02 -19.15 -6.11
C ASN A 992 -14.05 -19.67 -5.04
N HIS A 993 -13.23 -18.79 -4.46
CA HIS A 993 -12.36 -19.11 -3.33
C HIS A 993 -13.03 -18.88 -1.96
N ALA A 994 -14.20 -18.25 -1.93
CA ALA A 994 -14.89 -17.88 -0.70
C ALA A 994 -16.39 -18.08 -0.87
N THR A 995 -16.80 -19.32 -1.16
CA THR A 995 -18.22 -19.69 -1.37
C THR A 995 -18.98 -19.92 -0.08
N ASP A 996 -18.26 -20.11 1.03
CA ASP A 996 -18.78 -20.31 2.37
C ASP A 996 -17.79 -19.77 3.42
N GLU A 997 -18.14 -19.84 4.70
CA GLU A 997 -17.32 -19.28 5.79
C GLU A 997 -15.96 -19.96 5.91
N ALA A 998 -15.90 -21.28 5.74
CA ALA A 998 -14.66 -22.04 5.88
C ALA A 998 -13.67 -21.71 4.75
N THR A 999 -14.18 -21.62 3.52
CA THR A 999 -13.39 -21.22 2.35
C THR A 999 -12.99 -19.75 2.40
N ALA A 1000 -13.85 -18.85 2.89
CA ALA A 1000 -13.49 -17.45 3.14
C ALA A 1000 -12.39 -17.29 4.22
N GLU A 1001 -12.48 -18.05 5.32
CA GLU A 1001 -11.42 -18.09 6.35
C GLU A 1001 -10.11 -18.70 5.85
N HIS A 1002 -10.19 -19.61 4.88
CA HIS A 1002 -9.01 -20.16 4.23
C HIS A 1002 -8.41 -19.17 3.23
N TYR A 1003 -9.20 -18.63 2.30
CA TYR A 1003 -8.76 -17.68 1.28
C TYR A 1003 -8.31 -16.34 1.86
N ARG A 1004 -8.92 -15.92 2.96
CA ARG A 1004 -8.57 -14.78 3.82
C ARG A 1004 -8.87 -13.39 3.27
N VAL A 1005 -8.56 -13.14 2.01
CA VAL A 1005 -8.66 -11.82 1.36
C VAL A 1005 -10.02 -11.61 0.69
N GLU A 1006 -10.23 -10.44 0.09
CA GLU A 1006 -11.51 -10.03 -0.50
C GLU A 1006 -11.99 -10.97 -1.62
N PRO A 1007 -13.26 -11.40 -1.59
CA PRO A 1007 -13.83 -12.28 -2.61
C PRO A 1007 -14.43 -11.56 -3.83
N TYR A 1008 -14.40 -10.23 -3.83
CA TYR A 1008 -14.97 -9.36 -4.87
C TYR A 1008 -13.91 -8.57 -5.63
N VAL A 1009 -12.61 -8.84 -5.38
CA VAL A 1009 -11.50 -8.30 -6.16
C VAL A 1009 -10.41 -9.36 -6.34
N VAL A 1010 -9.64 -9.24 -7.42
CA VAL A 1010 -8.60 -10.22 -7.75
C VAL A 1010 -7.36 -9.99 -6.89
N ALA A 1011 -6.85 -11.08 -6.33
CA ALA A 1011 -5.54 -11.18 -5.69
C ALA A 1011 -4.41 -11.29 -6.73
N ALA A 1012 -3.28 -10.61 -6.50
CA ALA A 1012 -2.10 -10.76 -7.35
C ALA A 1012 -1.58 -12.19 -7.32
N ASP A 1013 -1.67 -12.84 -6.16
CA ASP A 1013 -1.12 -14.17 -5.95
C ASP A 1013 -1.97 -15.02 -5.00
N ILE A 1014 -1.92 -16.34 -5.21
CA ILE A 1014 -2.51 -17.36 -4.33
C ILE A 1014 -1.44 -18.41 -4.06
N TYR A 1015 -1.25 -18.76 -2.78
CA TYR A 1015 -0.15 -19.64 -2.40
C TYR A 1015 -0.40 -21.09 -2.82
N ALA A 1016 0.66 -21.80 -3.17
CA ALA A 1016 0.69 -23.21 -3.54
C ALA A 1016 1.29 -24.12 -2.45
N GLY A 1017 1.72 -23.55 -1.31
CA GLY A 1017 2.55 -24.22 -0.30
C GLY A 1017 1.93 -25.49 0.30
N ASP A 1018 2.79 -26.49 0.56
CA ASP A 1018 2.46 -27.77 1.21
C ASP A 1018 2.75 -27.70 2.73
N ASP A 1019 1.87 -28.29 3.53
CA ASP A 1019 2.05 -28.51 4.97
C ASP A 1019 3.38 -29.22 5.27
N ASN A 1020 3.79 -30.17 4.42
CA ASN A 1020 5.04 -30.93 4.58
C ASN A 1020 6.31 -30.09 4.37
N ALA A 1021 6.20 -28.96 3.65
CA ALA A 1021 7.30 -28.02 3.40
C ALA A 1021 7.42 -26.92 4.47
N GLY A 1022 6.62 -26.98 5.54
CA GLY A 1022 6.56 -25.95 6.57
C GLY A 1022 5.91 -24.64 6.09
N ASN A 1023 5.14 -24.71 4.99
CA ASN A 1023 4.42 -23.59 4.39
C ASN A 1023 2.96 -23.98 4.12
N GLY A 1024 2.25 -24.46 5.16
CA GLY A 1024 0.86 -24.92 5.14
C GLY A 1024 -0.20 -23.83 4.89
N LYS A 1025 0.06 -22.99 3.89
CA LYS A 1025 -0.72 -21.81 3.51
C LYS A 1025 -1.21 -21.89 2.08
N GLY A 1026 -1.09 -23.04 1.41
CA GLY A 1026 -1.69 -23.26 0.09
C GLY A 1026 -3.17 -22.87 0.08
N GLY A 1027 -3.62 -22.23 -0.99
CA GLY A 1027 -5.00 -21.75 -1.16
C GLY A 1027 -5.32 -20.38 -0.52
N ARG A 1028 -4.42 -19.80 0.28
CA ARG A 1028 -4.61 -18.43 0.80
C ARG A 1028 -4.29 -17.39 -0.28
N GLY A 1029 -5.15 -16.38 -0.40
CA GLY A 1029 -4.89 -15.22 -1.25
C GLY A 1029 -3.89 -14.26 -0.63
N GLY A 1030 -3.11 -13.61 -1.49
CA GLY A 1030 -2.17 -12.55 -1.15
C GLY A 1030 -2.40 -11.31 -2.04
N TRP A 1031 -2.09 -10.13 -1.50
CA TRP A 1031 -1.96 -8.89 -2.26
C TRP A 1031 -3.15 -8.58 -3.20
N THR A 1032 -4.28 -8.22 -2.62
CA THR A 1032 -5.48 -7.79 -3.35
C THR A 1032 -5.40 -6.35 -3.85
N TRP A 1033 -6.34 -6.00 -4.75
CA TRP A 1033 -6.52 -4.67 -5.34
C TRP A 1033 -5.39 -4.20 -6.27
N TYR A 1034 -4.19 -3.95 -5.73
CA TYR A 1034 -3.06 -3.37 -6.47
C TYR A 1034 -2.32 -4.44 -7.30
N THR A 1035 -2.97 -4.93 -8.36
CA THR A 1035 -2.39 -5.84 -9.35
C THR A 1035 -2.96 -5.63 -10.76
N GLY A 1036 -2.13 -5.83 -11.79
CA GLY A 1036 -2.59 -5.88 -13.19
C GLY A 1036 -3.40 -7.13 -13.54
N SER A 1037 -3.50 -8.09 -12.61
CA SER A 1037 -4.29 -9.32 -12.79
C SER A 1037 -5.78 -9.03 -13.05
N ALA A 1038 -6.33 -7.94 -12.49
CA ALA A 1038 -7.72 -7.56 -12.73
C ALA A 1038 -7.99 -7.23 -14.20
N GLY A 1039 -7.11 -6.43 -14.83
CA GLY A 1039 -7.23 -6.06 -16.23
C GLY A 1039 -7.06 -7.28 -17.15
N TRP A 1040 -6.12 -8.18 -16.85
CA TRP A 1040 -5.95 -9.38 -17.66
C TRP A 1040 -7.06 -10.42 -17.45
N LEU A 1041 -7.60 -10.58 -16.25
CA LEU A 1041 -8.74 -11.47 -16.01
C LEU A 1041 -9.99 -10.94 -16.72
N TYR A 1042 -10.17 -9.61 -16.74
CA TYR A 1042 -11.22 -8.96 -17.51
C TYR A 1042 -11.10 -9.28 -19.01
N ARG A 1043 -9.90 -9.15 -19.57
CA ARG A 1043 -9.64 -9.52 -20.96
C ARG A 1043 -9.84 -11.02 -21.22
N ALA A 1044 -9.42 -11.87 -20.30
CA ALA A 1044 -9.66 -13.32 -20.41
C ALA A 1044 -11.16 -13.64 -20.48
N ALA A 1045 -11.99 -12.98 -19.67
CA ALA A 1045 -13.44 -13.12 -19.73
C ALA A 1045 -14.03 -12.55 -21.03
N VAL A 1046 -13.77 -11.27 -21.33
CA VAL A 1046 -14.43 -10.54 -22.43
C VAL A 1046 -13.87 -10.93 -23.80
N GLU A 1047 -12.56 -10.92 -23.97
CA GLU A 1047 -11.89 -11.23 -25.24
C GLU A 1047 -11.70 -12.74 -25.42
N GLY A 1048 -11.32 -13.45 -24.35
CA GLY A 1048 -10.95 -14.87 -24.41
C GLY A 1048 -12.14 -15.83 -24.43
N ILE A 1049 -13.11 -15.67 -23.53
CA ILE A 1049 -14.25 -16.61 -23.36
C ILE A 1049 -15.49 -16.10 -24.11
N LEU A 1050 -15.95 -14.89 -23.79
CA LEU A 1050 -17.14 -14.30 -24.41
C LEU A 1050 -16.86 -13.92 -25.88
N GLY A 1051 -15.60 -13.62 -26.21
CA GLY A 1051 -15.15 -13.40 -27.59
C GLY A 1051 -15.56 -12.04 -28.16
N ILE A 1052 -15.69 -11.01 -27.33
CA ILE A 1052 -16.10 -9.66 -27.75
C ILE A 1052 -14.85 -8.82 -27.99
N GLU A 1053 -14.59 -8.46 -29.25
CA GLU A 1053 -13.42 -7.65 -29.64
C GLU A 1053 -13.84 -6.40 -30.42
N ARG A 1054 -13.37 -5.22 -30.00
CA ARG A 1054 -13.46 -3.99 -30.80
C ARG A 1054 -12.25 -3.87 -31.74
N ARG A 1055 -12.51 -3.54 -33.01
CA ARG A 1055 -11.50 -3.22 -34.04
C ARG A 1055 -11.93 -1.99 -34.83
N GLY A 1056 -11.32 -0.84 -34.54
CA GLY A 1056 -11.76 0.45 -35.06
C GLY A 1056 -13.21 0.75 -34.69
N LYS A 1057 -14.05 0.92 -35.72
CA LYS A 1057 -15.51 1.13 -35.58
C LYS A 1057 -16.31 -0.18 -35.67
N ARG A 1058 -15.70 -1.35 -35.57
CA ARG A 1058 -16.38 -2.64 -35.68
C ARG A 1058 -16.24 -3.46 -34.40
N VAL A 1059 -17.27 -4.23 -34.06
CA VAL A 1059 -17.25 -5.24 -33.00
C VAL A 1059 -17.31 -6.62 -33.64
N GLN A 1060 -16.33 -7.45 -33.34
CA GLN A 1060 -16.25 -8.84 -33.79
C GLN A 1060 -16.63 -9.77 -32.63
N PHE A 1061 -17.35 -10.84 -32.96
CA PHE A 1061 -17.76 -11.88 -32.02
C PHE A 1061 -17.09 -13.21 -32.38
N LYS A 1062 -16.29 -13.75 -31.45
CA LYS A 1062 -15.66 -15.08 -31.53
C LYS A 1062 -15.87 -15.86 -30.23
N PRO A 1063 -17.12 -16.19 -29.85
CA PRO A 1063 -17.38 -16.81 -28.56
C PRO A 1063 -16.70 -18.18 -28.46
N LYS A 1064 -16.04 -18.42 -27.32
CA LYS A 1064 -15.41 -19.68 -26.93
C LYS A 1064 -16.06 -20.11 -25.62
N LEU A 1065 -17.30 -20.60 -25.73
CA LEU A 1065 -18.14 -20.93 -24.57
C LEU A 1065 -17.98 -22.38 -24.13
N PRO A 1066 -17.89 -22.66 -22.82
CA PRO A 1066 -17.79 -24.04 -22.33
C PRO A 1066 -19.02 -24.85 -22.76
N SER A 1067 -18.84 -26.15 -22.96
CA SER A 1067 -19.82 -27.05 -23.58
C SER A 1067 -21.19 -27.07 -22.89
N HIS A 1068 -21.23 -26.78 -21.59
CA HIS A 1068 -22.45 -26.70 -20.79
C HIS A 1068 -23.20 -25.37 -20.88
N TRP A 1069 -22.70 -24.38 -21.64
CA TRP A 1069 -23.40 -23.11 -21.88
C TRP A 1069 -24.17 -23.13 -23.20
N ASP A 1070 -25.48 -22.90 -23.10
CA ASP A 1070 -26.36 -22.71 -24.26
C ASP A 1070 -26.18 -21.34 -24.94
N GLY A 1071 -25.56 -20.37 -24.26
CA GLY A 1071 -25.41 -19.01 -24.75
C GLY A 1071 -25.19 -17.98 -23.64
N TYR A 1072 -25.16 -16.70 -24.03
CA TYR A 1072 -25.15 -15.55 -23.13
C TYR A 1072 -25.79 -14.33 -23.80
N SER A 1073 -26.14 -13.30 -23.02
CA SER A 1073 -26.51 -11.99 -23.55
C SER A 1073 -25.55 -10.91 -23.11
N ALA A 1074 -25.39 -9.87 -23.93
CA ALA A 1074 -24.60 -8.70 -23.57
C ALA A 1074 -25.25 -7.41 -24.08
N ASN A 1075 -25.08 -6.33 -23.32
CA ASN A 1075 -25.34 -4.97 -23.76
C ASN A 1075 -24.00 -4.23 -23.90
N LEU A 1076 -23.72 -3.71 -25.09
CA LEU A 1076 -22.49 -2.99 -25.40
C LEU A 1076 -22.81 -1.53 -25.74
N LYS A 1077 -22.28 -0.59 -24.97
CA LYS A 1077 -22.40 0.86 -25.19
C LYS A 1077 -21.04 1.42 -25.57
N MET A 1078 -20.81 1.61 -26.87
CA MET A 1078 -19.49 2.02 -27.39
C MET A 1078 -19.65 2.95 -28.59
N LEU A 1079 -18.84 4.01 -28.64
CA LEU A 1079 -18.84 4.98 -29.75
C LEU A 1079 -20.23 5.55 -30.08
N GLY A 1080 -21.05 5.79 -29.06
CA GLY A 1080 -22.41 6.32 -29.21
C GLY A 1080 -23.46 5.33 -29.73
N ALA A 1081 -23.09 4.06 -29.94
CA ALA A 1081 -23.99 2.98 -30.34
C ALA A 1081 -24.32 2.06 -29.16
N GLU A 1082 -25.52 1.45 -29.18
CA GLU A 1082 -25.93 0.38 -28.26
C GLU A 1082 -26.18 -0.93 -29.03
N LEU A 1083 -25.44 -1.99 -28.68
CA LEU A 1083 -25.66 -3.33 -29.24
C LEU A 1083 -26.26 -4.26 -28.18
N LYS A 1084 -27.47 -4.77 -28.45
CA LYS A 1084 -28.09 -5.84 -27.65
C LYS A 1084 -27.76 -7.17 -28.29
N VAL A 1085 -26.77 -7.85 -27.72
CA VAL A 1085 -26.18 -9.08 -28.25
C VAL A 1085 -26.79 -10.29 -27.57
N ARG A 1086 -27.14 -11.30 -28.35
CA ARG A 1086 -27.52 -12.63 -27.87
C ARG A 1086 -26.68 -13.68 -28.59
N VAL A 1087 -25.86 -14.40 -27.83
CA VAL A 1087 -25.10 -15.53 -28.33
C VAL A 1087 -25.86 -16.80 -28.00
N ILE A 1088 -26.09 -17.65 -29.00
CA ILE A 1088 -26.83 -18.91 -28.84
C ILE A 1088 -26.08 -20.05 -29.51
N ARG A 1089 -26.02 -21.18 -28.82
CA ARG A 1089 -25.57 -22.46 -29.38
C ARG A 1089 -26.69 -23.03 -30.24
N ASP A 1090 -26.39 -23.31 -31.51
CA ASP A 1090 -27.36 -23.81 -32.48
C ASP A 1090 -26.82 -25.09 -33.12
N ASN A 1091 -27.47 -26.22 -32.82
CA ASN A 1091 -27.11 -27.55 -33.35
C ASN A 1091 -27.14 -27.64 -34.88
N LYS A 1092 -27.79 -26.69 -35.57
CA LYS A 1092 -27.81 -26.61 -37.04
C LYS A 1092 -26.72 -25.70 -37.59
N ALA A 1093 -26.05 -24.90 -36.77
CA ALA A 1093 -24.96 -24.03 -37.19
C ALA A 1093 -23.67 -24.83 -37.41
N LYS A 1094 -23.08 -24.69 -38.59
CA LYS A 1094 -21.77 -25.31 -38.93
C LYS A 1094 -20.58 -24.40 -38.69
N ALA A 1095 -20.84 -23.10 -38.55
CA ALA A 1095 -19.85 -22.06 -38.29
C ALA A 1095 -20.55 -20.89 -37.58
N VAL A 1096 -19.76 -20.00 -36.98
CA VAL A 1096 -20.29 -18.76 -36.38
C VAL A 1096 -20.99 -17.93 -37.44
N SER A 1097 -22.23 -17.50 -37.17
CA SER A 1097 -22.99 -16.63 -38.07
C SER A 1097 -23.67 -15.51 -37.29
N LEU A 1098 -23.82 -14.35 -37.94
CA LEU A 1098 -24.38 -13.15 -37.35
C LEU A 1098 -25.67 -12.74 -38.05
N GLU A 1099 -26.61 -12.26 -37.25
CA GLU A 1099 -27.85 -11.64 -37.67
C GLU A 1099 -27.95 -10.28 -36.99
N VAL A 1100 -28.18 -9.22 -37.75
CA VAL A 1100 -28.28 -7.85 -37.25
C VAL A 1100 -29.67 -7.32 -37.62
N ASN A 1101 -30.45 -6.92 -36.62
CA ASN A 1101 -31.83 -6.43 -36.78
C ASN A 1101 -32.71 -7.38 -37.62
N GLY A 1102 -32.59 -8.70 -37.40
CA GLY A 1102 -33.36 -9.72 -38.12
C GLY A 1102 -32.78 -10.15 -39.47
N ALA A 1103 -31.71 -9.50 -39.96
CA ALA A 1103 -31.11 -9.80 -41.26
C ALA A 1103 -29.79 -10.56 -41.12
N LYS A 1104 -29.68 -11.73 -41.77
CA LYS A 1104 -28.42 -12.48 -41.83
C LYS A 1104 -27.35 -11.69 -42.56
N THR A 1105 -26.16 -11.59 -41.97
CA THR A 1105 -24.99 -10.96 -42.59
C THR A 1105 -23.92 -12.00 -42.91
N LYS A 1106 -23.19 -11.76 -44.01
CA LYS A 1106 -21.95 -12.49 -44.32
C LYS A 1106 -20.73 -11.89 -43.60
N ALA A 1107 -20.89 -10.73 -42.97
CA ALA A 1107 -19.82 -10.09 -42.21
C ALA A 1107 -19.59 -10.83 -40.88
N SER A 1108 -18.32 -10.93 -40.47
CA SER A 1108 -17.91 -11.48 -39.17
C SER A 1108 -17.90 -10.44 -38.04
N ALA A 1109 -18.31 -9.20 -38.34
CA ALA A 1109 -18.29 -8.07 -37.42
C ALA A 1109 -19.47 -7.12 -37.71
N VAL A 1110 -19.88 -6.38 -36.67
CA VAL A 1110 -20.92 -5.35 -36.72
C VAL A 1110 -20.25 -3.99 -36.70
N GLU A 1111 -20.64 -3.09 -37.60
CA GLU A 1111 -20.15 -1.71 -37.63
C GLU A 1111 -20.97 -0.86 -36.66
N LEU A 1112 -20.30 -0.10 -35.79
CA LEU A 1112 -20.89 0.80 -34.82
C LEU A 1112 -21.22 2.13 -35.50
N LYS A 1113 -22.48 2.55 -35.41
CA LYS A 1113 -22.93 3.87 -35.88
C LYS A 1113 -23.50 4.67 -34.71
N ASP A 1114 -23.03 5.90 -34.60
CA ASP A 1114 -23.47 6.81 -33.55
C ASP A 1114 -25.01 6.99 -33.57
N GLY A 1115 -25.64 6.88 -32.40
CA GLY A 1115 -27.09 6.92 -32.23
C GLY A 1115 -27.85 5.65 -32.64
N GLU A 1116 -27.16 4.60 -33.13
CA GLU A 1116 -27.80 3.33 -33.49
C GLU A 1116 -28.02 2.43 -32.26
N VAL A 1117 -29.22 1.85 -32.17
CA VAL A 1117 -29.51 0.70 -31.31
C VAL A 1117 -29.73 -0.50 -32.22
N ALA A 1118 -28.90 -1.54 -32.10
CA ALA A 1118 -29.00 -2.72 -32.93
C ALA A 1118 -29.12 -4.00 -32.10
N GLU A 1119 -29.97 -4.92 -32.54
CA GLU A 1119 -30.06 -6.27 -32.01
C GLU A 1119 -29.18 -7.20 -32.82
N VAL A 1120 -28.28 -7.91 -32.13
CA VAL A 1120 -27.31 -8.82 -32.76
C VAL A 1120 -27.53 -10.23 -32.22
N VAL A 1121 -27.82 -11.19 -33.09
CA VAL A 1121 -27.85 -12.61 -32.73
C VAL A 1121 -26.62 -13.29 -33.33
N VAL A 1122 -25.79 -13.87 -32.46
CA VAL A 1122 -24.62 -14.66 -32.84
C VAL A 1122 -24.95 -16.13 -32.62
N ARG A 1123 -24.97 -16.91 -33.70
CA ARG A 1123 -25.18 -18.36 -33.64
C ARG A 1123 -23.83 -19.05 -33.70
N ILE A 1124 -23.51 -19.85 -32.69
CA ILE A 1124 -22.30 -20.67 -32.65
C ILE A 1124 -22.64 -22.15 -32.84
N PRO A 1125 -21.73 -22.97 -33.41
CA PRO A 1125 -21.89 -24.41 -33.49
C PRO A 1125 -22.07 -25.07 -32.11
N ALA A 1126 -22.66 -26.26 -32.11
CA ALA A 1126 -22.81 -27.10 -30.92
C ALA A 1126 -21.49 -27.56 -30.33
#